data_AF-A0A2T2N814-F1
#
_entry.id   AF-A0A2T2N814-F1
#
_cell.length_a   1.000
_cell.length_b   1.000
_cell.length_c   1.000
_cell.angle_alpha   90.00
_cell.angle_beta   90.00
_cell.angle_gamma   90.00
#
_symmetry.space_group_name_H-M   'P 1'
#
loop_
_entity.id
_entity.type
_entity.pdbx_description
1 polymer ?
#
loop_
_entity_poly.entity_id
_entity_poly.type
_entity_poly.pdbx_seq_one_letter_code
_entity_poly.pdbx_strand_id
1 'polypeptide(L)'
;MNPCTLLEHELPPSSPHREDLDLDFPADLLPNSTNMSEEALFDPSFDHLHSFYEAVFNNPSYPRAPVVDVADDVALTHTAAGPIRCYRSDYDVLVAYYIWLHPTFPILPGPEVSGLRDCSTWSSPTSINEYFEEYEPSSPLLLSILAILALIPSNGAQDAFDGLYRRQRQTLARSIATIALECVDVDLHVIVGTGQAQQRLPIHSQVPIQLEPVMALCILSAFEYLQHGDIEKMARLSSRAIQSAQAMSLHMLGDSYVNDSEAARRTWWMACMCNYNVSIVNCTPPSVAAHDARYTTPYPTLASNPEAFPIFIRAEQTLVLATLFLVGLLKGFGRATDMPVIFRNLEAMHDLIETQLAKIGYQHEPNSITCTVDPSEKLIALTVLSVARIRLDTARIKIHRYFALIDSLDVLRGLNNPQVLQADAAQRLSSAAPNFLAKDAMTRCPFSRYESIDFCLKSALRNARAFETLPSPYSDPILATMPTTTVPLTMSHFACSAMQCAYTLLMINCKATLDIKSNRPTESTSEMLAQSKLGLASIVHSLSRMAITYESGLFEPLALKRGPALKHRILLAPLTNWQSHADGTVSQDDLEWLTRCAAGGFSMVMTCAANVHPYGKTFPGQMGIHSDKHLEGLSRIAKTIREHGGVSSVQLHHGGIRASTWLGGTPVGPSDISAMGAKGLSLEEVHSLRDDFIAAAHRAERAGFDGVEVHAAFGWIITQFLSPLYNQRTDRYGGSFRNRVRLLFEIIDGIREKCRPDFQIGLRLSMERHGMILSEIRQVAARALEEEKIDYLDLAPWDCSKMVQEEGLSERRTLLSIFTELPRSSVKIGASGKIMSTERAMAVLDAGCDFVMLGKAAILDPEFPKKALQDPEYQTLPLPVTEEHLKSTGLSGNFIDYLRTWEAFVVD
;
A
#
# COMPACT_ATOMS: atom_id res chain seq x y z
N MET A 1 -23.10 -10.74 -23.99
CA MET A 1 -23.33 -12.20 -23.95
C MET A 1 -23.53 -12.60 -22.50
N ASN A 2 -24.53 -13.44 -22.22
CA ASN A 2 -24.93 -13.81 -20.86
C ASN A 2 -23.91 -14.83 -20.30
N PRO A 3 -23.27 -14.61 -19.13
CA PRO A 3 -22.23 -15.51 -18.61
C PRO A 3 -22.73 -16.92 -18.22
N CYS A 4 -24.04 -17.20 -18.27
CA CYS A 4 -24.60 -18.51 -17.97
C CYS A 4 -24.54 -19.53 -19.13
N THR A 5 -24.33 -19.11 -20.38
CA THR A 5 -24.42 -20.02 -21.54
C THR A 5 -23.15 -20.81 -21.86
N LEU A 6 -22.05 -20.63 -21.11
CA LEU A 6 -20.78 -21.34 -21.35
C LEU A 6 -20.71 -22.72 -20.70
N LEU A 7 -21.65 -23.09 -19.82
CA LEU A 7 -21.58 -24.30 -19.00
C LEU A 7 -22.44 -25.48 -19.51
N GLU A 8 -23.23 -25.31 -20.58
CA GLU A 8 -24.21 -26.33 -21.00
C GLU A 8 -23.63 -27.47 -21.88
N HIS A 9 -22.38 -27.38 -22.35
CA HIS A 9 -21.81 -28.36 -23.29
C HIS A 9 -20.77 -29.33 -22.71
N GLU A 10 -20.46 -29.22 -21.42
CA GLU A 10 -19.38 -30.01 -20.82
C GLU A 10 -19.90 -30.77 -19.60
N LEU A 11 -20.06 -32.10 -19.74
CA LEU A 11 -19.69 -33.16 -18.79
C LEU A 11 -20.62 -34.41 -18.86
N PRO A 12 -20.05 -35.65 -18.75
CA PRO A 12 -20.78 -36.92 -18.69
C PRO A 12 -21.09 -37.36 -17.23
N PRO A 13 -21.89 -38.44 -16.99
CA PRO A 13 -22.58 -38.64 -15.71
C PRO A 13 -21.89 -39.56 -14.67
N SER A 14 -22.04 -39.13 -13.41
CA SER A 14 -22.26 -39.83 -12.11
C SER A 14 -21.23 -40.78 -11.42
N SER A 15 -20.92 -40.36 -10.17
CA SER A 15 -20.28 -40.88 -8.92
C SER A 15 -20.38 -42.38 -8.52
N PRO A 16 -19.91 -42.86 -7.31
CA PRO A 16 -19.23 -42.20 -6.15
C PRO A 16 -18.08 -43.01 -5.46
N HIS A 17 -17.37 -42.41 -4.49
CA HIS A 17 -17.19 -42.92 -3.09
C HIS A 17 -16.23 -42.00 -2.26
N ARG A 18 -16.68 -41.63 -1.04
CA ARG A 18 -15.95 -40.86 0.01
C ARG A 18 -15.08 -41.81 0.85
N GLU A 19 -13.84 -41.43 1.15
CA GLU A 19 -13.05 -41.99 2.26
C GLU A 19 -12.57 -40.85 3.17
N ASP A 20 -12.73 -41.08 4.47
CA ASP A 20 -12.28 -40.22 5.57
C ASP A 20 -10.75 -40.28 5.72
N LEU A 21 -10.10 -39.13 5.87
CA LEU A 21 -8.67 -39.01 6.18
C LEU A 21 -8.51 -38.39 7.57
N ASP A 22 -8.23 -39.24 8.56
CA ASP A 22 -7.69 -38.86 9.86
C ASP A 22 -6.31 -38.24 9.69
N LEU A 23 -6.12 -37.01 10.20
CA LEU A 23 -4.83 -36.33 10.27
C LEU A 23 -4.49 -36.09 11.74
N ASP A 24 -3.78 -37.04 12.35
CA ASP A 24 -3.12 -36.85 13.65
C ASP A 24 -1.98 -35.84 13.53
N PHE A 25 -1.97 -34.84 14.41
CA PHE A 25 -0.95 -33.80 14.50
C PHE A 25 0.18 -34.22 15.46
N PRO A 26 1.46 -34.15 15.07
CA PRO A 26 2.58 -34.25 16.00
C PRO A 26 2.68 -32.97 16.85
N ALA A 27 2.77 -33.11 18.18
CA ALA A 27 2.77 -32.01 19.15
C ALA A 27 4.11 -31.26 19.31
N ASP A 28 5.13 -31.55 18.50
CA ASP A 28 6.52 -31.12 18.79
C ASP A 28 7.09 -30.05 17.83
N LEU A 29 6.25 -29.24 17.18
CA LEU A 29 6.68 -28.08 16.38
C LEU A 29 6.24 -26.76 17.04
N LEU A 30 6.83 -26.45 18.19
CA LEU A 30 6.80 -25.11 18.80
C LEU A 30 8.24 -24.63 18.97
N PRO A 31 8.68 -23.55 18.30
CA PRO A 31 9.92 -22.89 18.65
C PRO A 31 9.75 -22.18 20.00
N ASN A 32 10.62 -22.50 20.97
CA ASN A 32 10.80 -21.69 22.17
C ASN A 32 11.46 -20.36 21.77
N SER A 33 10.67 -19.31 21.54
CA SER A 33 11.15 -17.93 21.60
C SER A 33 10.33 -17.17 22.63
N THR A 34 10.85 -17.13 23.85
CA THR A 34 10.43 -16.22 24.92
C THR A 34 10.78 -14.79 24.53
N ASN A 35 9.75 -14.01 24.17
CA ASN A 35 9.48 -12.62 24.59
C ASN A 35 8.57 -11.89 23.59
N MET A 36 7.34 -12.39 23.47
CA MET A 36 6.14 -11.59 23.16
C MET A 36 5.02 -12.23 23.97
N SER A 37 4.29 -11.46 24.77
CA SER A 37 3.18 -12.00 25.57
C SER A 37 2.08 -12.50 24.63
N GLU A 38 1.72 -13.79 24.75
CA GLU A 38 0.61 -14.41 24.01
C GLU A 38 -0.71 -13.62 24.16
N GLU A 39 -0.86 -12.79 25.18
CA GLU A 39 -2.05 -11.94 25.40
C GLU A 39 -2.12 -10.70 24.50
N ALA A 40 -1.00 -10.21 23.95
CA ALA A 40 -1.01 -9.02 23.08
C ALA A 40 -1.44 -9.32 21.63
N LEU A 41 -1.31 -10.58 21.19
CA LEU A 41 -1.75 -11.02 19.86
C LEU A 41 -3.28 -11.28 19.78
N PHE A 42 -3.96 -11.30 20.93
CA PHE A 42 -5.35 -11.75 21.06
C PHE A 42 -6.22 -10.79 21.87
N ASP A 43 -6.08 -9.48 21.67
CA ASP A 43 -7.13 -8.53 22.04
C ASP A 43 -8.35 -8.77 21.11
N PRO A 44 -9.55 -9.09 21.64
CA PRO A 44 -10.76 -9.27 20.86
C PRO A 44 -11.32 -7.96 20.25
N SER A 45 -10.61 -6.85 20.35
CA SER A 45 -10.90 -5.62 19.60
C SER A 45 -10.61 -5.84 18.10
N PHE A 46 -11.67 -5.79 17.29
CA PHE A 46 -11.67 -6.09 15.85
C PHE A 46 -10.87 -5.09 14.99
N ASP A 47 -10.16 -4.13 15.59
CA ASP A 47 -9.57 -2.97 14.92
C ASP A 47 -8.22 -3.27 14.25
N HIS A 48 -7.35 -4.11 14.84
CA HIS A 48 -6.04 -4.43 14.26
C HIS A 48 -6.12 -5.35 13.04
N LEU A 49 -7.07 -6.29 13.03
CA LEU A 49 -7.21 -7.28 11.96
C LEU A 49 -7.95 -6.72 10.72
N HIS A 50 -8.84 -5.74 10.92
CA HIS A 50 -9.45 -4.97 9.83
C HIS A 50 -8.43 -3.99 9.22
N SER A 51 -7.59 -3.36 10.04
CA SER A 51 -6.50 -2.47 9.59
C SER A 51 -5.44 -3.23 8.77
N PHE A 52 -5.05 -4.43 9.19
CA PHE A 52 -4.17 -5.32 8.41
C PHE A 52 -4.79 -5.73 7.07
N TYR A 53 -6.11 -5.97 7.03
CA TYR A 53 -6.83 -6.32 5.80
C TYR A 53 -6.99 -5.13 4.83
N GLU A 54 -7.23 -3.92 5.33
CA GLU A 54 -7.27 -2.69 4.52
C GLU A 54 -5.88 -2.27 4.03
N ALA A 55 -4.85 -2.35 4.88
CA ALA A 55 -3.48 -1.96 4.55
C ALA A 55 -2.87 -2.83 3.44
N VAL A 56 -3.17 -4.13 3.44
CA VAL A 56 -2.51 -5.03 2.48
C VAL A 56 -3.28 -5.16 1.17
N PHE A 57 -4.63 -5.07 1.13
CA PHE A 57 -5.34 -5.52 -0.08
C PHE A 57 -6.64 -4.81 -0.48
N ASN A 58 -7.25 -3.96 0.35
CA ASN A 58 -8.59 -3.44 0.08
C ASN A 58 -8.63 -1.95 -0.27
N ASN A 59 -7.48 -1.34 -0.52
CA ASN A 59 -7.36 0.05 -0.93
C ASN A 59 -7.41 0.17 -2.47
N PRO A 60 -8.55 0.53 -3.11
CA PRO A 60 -8.58 0.97 -4.52
C PRO A 60 -7.84 2.31 -4.73
N SER A 61 -7.34 2.88 -3.64
CA SER A 61 -6.56 4.12 -3.54
C SER A 61 -5.11 3.83 -3.15
N TYR A 62 -4.52 2.71 -3.60
CA TYR A 62 -3.07 2.68 -3.83
C TYR A 62 -2.76 3.81 -4.83
N PRO A 63 -2.06 4.88 -4.42
CA PRO A 63 -1.73 5.97 -5.32
C PRO A 63 -0.89 5.38 -6.45
N ARG A 64 -1.40 5.49 -7.69
CA ARG A 64 -0.60 5.39 -8.90
C ARG A 64 0.62 6.28 -8.70
N ALA A 65 1.81 5.70 -8.52
CA ALA A 65 3.03 6.48 -8.61
C ALA A 65 2.99 7.20 -9.97
N PRO A 66 3.21 8.53 -10.03
CA PRO A 66 3.31 9.19 -11.32
C PRO A 66 4.39 8.48 -12.13
N VAL A 67 4.10 8.24 -13.41
CA VAL A 67 5.11 7.86 -14.39
C VAL A 67 6.08 9.03 -14.45
N VAL A 68 7.16 8.95 -13.69
CA VAL A 68 8.33 9.81 -13.88
C VAL A 68 9.07 9.17 -15.04
N ASP A 69 9.16 9.87 -16.17
CA ASP A 69 10.20 9.61 -17.16
C ASP A 69 11.54 9.83 -16.44
N VAL A 70 12.16 8.76 -15.97
CA VAL A 70 13.49 8.82 -15.35
C VAL A 70 14.52 8.59 -16.44
N ALA A 71 14.70 9.61 -17.28
CA ALA A 71 15.97 9.85 -17.94
C ALA A 71 16.65 10.95 -17.13
N ASP A 72 17.28 10.58 -16.01
CA ASP A 72 18.41 11.31 -15.38
C ASP A 72 18.87 10.57 -14.11
N ASP A 73 20.19 10.35 -14.02
CA ASP A 73 20.92 9.64 -12.96
C ASP A 73 20.50 10.04 -11.53
N VAL A 74 19.82 9.13 -10.81
CA VAL A 74 19.62 9.26 -9.37
C VAL A 74 20.82 8.65 -8.63
N ALA A 75 21.69 9.50 -8.10
CA ALA A 75 22.79 9.09 -7.23
C ALA A 75 22.26 8.51 -5.91
N LEU A 76 22.62 7.27 -5.56
CA LEU A 76 22.34 6.69 -4.24
C LEU A 76 23.28 7.38 -3.22
N THR A 77 22.71 7.96 -2.17
CA THR A 77 23.43 8.82 -1.21
C THR A 77 24.47 8.06 -0.36
N HIS A 78 25.63 8.69 -0.14
CA HIS A 78 26.86 8.21 0.53
C HIS A 78 26.78 7.88 2.04
N THR A 79 25.85 7.05 2.51
CA THR A 79 25.89 6.54 3.91
C THR A 79 25.79 5.03 3.94
N ALA A 80 26.94 4.37 4.23
CA ALA A 80 27.14 2.94 4.49
C ALA A 80 26.14 2.00 3.80
N ALA A 81 26.27 1.88 2.47
CA ALA A 81 25.52 0.92 1.67
C ALA A 81 25.79 -0.51 2.13
N GLY A 82 24.73 -1.33 2.21
CA GLY A 82 24.83 -2.74 2.56
C GLY A 82 25.29 -3.56 1.37
N PRO A 83 25.79 -4.78 1.58
CA PRO A 83 26.13 -5.68 0.48
C PRO A 83 24.88 -6.11 -0.29
N ILE A 84 24.77 -5.72 -1.56
CA ILE A 84 23.80 -6.17 -2.54
C ILE A 84 24.40 -7.31 -3.37
N ARG A 85 23.52 -8.24 -3.76
CA ARG A 85 23.79 -9.35 -4.66
C ARG A 85 24.20 -8.87 -6.05
N CYS A 86 25.40 -9.24 -6.47
CA CYS A 86 25.97 -8.91 -7.77
C CYS A 86 26.46 -10.17 -8.49
N TYR A 87 26.53 -10.12 -9.81
CA TYR A 87 26.96 -11.22 -10.66
C TYR A 87 28.03 -10.73 -11.64
N ARG A 88 28.83 -11.65 -12.18
CA ARG A 88 29.98 -11.33 -13.04
C ARG A 88 29.81 -11.77 -14.49
N SER A 89 28.75 -12.51 -14.79
CA SER A 89 28.48 -13.01 -16.13
C SER A 89 27.00 -13.37 -16.33
N ASP A 90 26.57 -13.44 -17.59
CA ASP A 90 25.24 -13.93 -17.99
C ASP A 90 24.97 -15.33 -17.44
N TYR A 91 26.00 -16.18 -17.43
CA TYR A 91 25.94 -17.53 -16.90
C TYR A 91 25.62 -17.52 -15.40
N ASP A 92 26.24 -16.66 -14.60
CA ASP A 92 25.98 -16.60 -13.16
C ASP A 92 24.55 -16.14 -12.84
N VAL A 93 24.01 -15.18 -13.61
CA VAL A 93 22.61 -14.73 -13.48
C VAL A 93 21.64 -15.86 -13.86
N LEU A 94 21.94 -16.60 -14.92
CA LEU A 94 21.13 -17.75 -15.34
C LEU A 94 21.14 -18.87 -14.30
N VAL A 95 22.31 -19.18 -13.74
CA VAL A 95 22.46 -20.14 -12.62
C VAL A 95 21.62 -19.70 -11.42
N ALA A 96 21.67 -18.41 -11.07
CA ALA A 96 20.86 -17.86 -9.99
C ALA A 96 19.35 -17.94 -10.28
N TYR A 97 18.91 -17.72 -11.52
CA TYR A 97 17.51 -17.97 -11.90
C TYR A 97 17.08 -19.41 -11.61
N TYR A 98 17.90 -20.40 -11.99
CA TYR A 98 17.58 -21.82 -11.75
C TYR A 98 17.45 -22.19 -10.27
N ILE A 99 18.15 -21.45 -9.41
CA ILE A 99 18.09 -21.64 -7.96
C ILE A 99 16.89 -20.90 -7.37
N TRP A 100 16.73 -19.61 -7.67
CA TRP A 100 15.87 -18.69 -6.92
C TRP A 100 14.47 -18.48 -7.51
N LEU A 101 14.31 -18.60 -8.82
CA LEU A 101 13.07 -18.27 -9.53
C LEU A 101 12.46 -19.49 -10.21
N HIS A 102 13.28 -20.33 -10.83
CA HIS A 102 12.81 -21.46 -11.64
C HIS A 102 11.85 -22.42 -10.92
N PRO A 103 12.02 -22.75 -9.63
CA PRO A 103 11.07 -23.62 -8.93
C PRO A 103 9.63 -23.07 -8.90
N THR A 104 9.46 -21.75 -8.79
CA THR A 104 8.15 -21.08 -8.69
C THR A 104 7.69 -20.43 -9.99
N PHE A 105 8.62 -20.17 -10.92
CA PHE A 105 8.39 -19.56 -12.22
C PHE A 105 9.17 -20.30 -13.33
N PRO A 106 8.76 -21.53 -13.71
CA PRO A 106 9.53 -22.36 -14.65
C PRO A 106 9.32 -21.95 -16.11
N ILE A 107 9.80 -20.77 -16.49
CA ILE A 107 9.64 -20.22 -17.86
C ILE A 107 10.72 -20.71 -18.84
N LEU A 108 11.93 -20.98 -18.37
CA LEU A 108 13.02 -21.59 -19.14
C LEU A 108 12.94 -23.13 -19.11
N PRO A 109 13.49 -23.83 -20.12
CA PRO A 109 13.79 -25.26 -20.04
C PRO A 109 14.76 -25.57 -18.89
N GLY A 110 14.85 -26.85 -18.49
CA GLY A 110 15.78 -27.29 -17.44
C GLY A 110 17.25 -26.97 -17.76
N PRO A 111 18.12 -26.86 -16.74
CA PRO A 111 19.50 -26.42 -16.91
C PRO A 111 20.34 -27.42 -17.72
N GLU A 112 21.37 -26.91 -18.42
CA GLU A 112 22.30 -27.73 -19.20
C GLU A 112 23.32 -28.49 -18.34
N VAL A 113 23.56 -28.01 -17.12
CA VAL A 113 24.59 -28.52 -16.20
C VAL A 113 23.98 -28.78 -14.83
N SER A 114 24.33 -29.92 -14.23
CA SER A 114 23.90 -30.31 -12.89
C SER A 114 24.84 -29.76 -11.80
N GLY A 115 24.38 -29.71 -10.54
CA GLY A 115 25.21 -29.24 -9.42
C GLY A 115 25.41 -27.73 -9.37
N LEU A 116 24.40 -26.97 -9.80
CA LEU A 116 24.39 -25.51 -9.83
C LEU A 116 24.65 -24.91 -8.43
N ARG A 117 25.47 -23.88 -8.39
CA ARG A 117 25.76 -23.11 -7.17
C ARG A 117 25.64 -21.63 -7.46
N ASP A 118 25.07 -20.90 -6.52
CA ASP A 118 24.93 -19.47 -6.62
C ASP A 118 26.30 -18.79 -6.47
N CYS A 119 26.82 -18.24 -7.56
CA CYS A 119 28.12 -17.56 -7.63
C CYS A 119 27.99 -16.05 -7.36
N SER A 120 27.00 -15.63 -6.58
CA SER A 120 26.81 -14.22 -6.23
C SER A 120 28.01 -13.65 -5.49
N THR A 121 28.35 -12.43 -5.86
CA THR A 121 29.27 -11.57 -5.14
C THR A 121 28.50 -10.48 -4.39
N TRP A 122 29.17 -9.79 -3.49
CA TRP A 122 28.58 -8.79 -2.63
C TRP A 122 29.30 -7.47 -2.83
N SER A 123 28.58 -6.46 -3.31
CA SER A 123 29.10 -5.10 -3.44
C SER A 123 28.08 -4.09 -2.93
N SER A 124 28.50 -2.85 -2.74
CA SER A 124 27.67 -1.80 -2.14
C SER A 124 27.54 -0.63 -3.12
N PRO A 125 26.89 -0.85 -4.27
CA PRO A 125 26.83 0.13 -5.35
C PRO A 125 26.06 1.37 -4.89
N THR A 126 26.59 2.54 -5.22
CA THR A 126 25.98 3.86 -5.02
C THR A 126 25.31 4.41 -6.27
N SER A 127 25.36 3.70 -7.39
CA SER A 127 24.58 3.99 -8.59
C SER A 127 24.32 2.72 -9.40
N ILE A 128 23.38 2.78 -10.35
CA ILE A 128 23.18 1.69 -11.31
C ILE A 128 24.40 1.51 -12.22
N ASN A 129 25.10 2.59 -12.54
CA ASN A 129 26.33 2.56 -13.35
C ASN A 129 27.44 1.80 -12.60
N GLU A 130 27.59 2.03 -11.30
CA GLU A 130 28.53 1.28 -10.45
C GLU A 130 28.12 -0.19 -10.30
N TYR A 131 26.82 -0.49 -10.28
CA TYR A 131 26.33 -1.87 -10.23
C TYR A 131 26.69 -2.66 -11.49
N PHE A 132 26.67 -2.01 -12.67
CA PHE A 132 26.99 -2.64 -13.95
C PHE A 132 28.44 -2.44 -14.40
N GLU A 133 29.30 -1.80 -13.59
CA GLU A 133 30.68 -1.49 -13.97
C GLU A 133 31.52 -2.76 -14.24
N GLU A 134 31.34 -3.80 -13.42
CA GLU A 134 32.04 -5.09 -13.60
C GLU A 134 31.37 -5.98 -14.66
N TYR A 135 30.06 -5.85 -14.87
CA TYR A 135 29.26 -6.74 -15.71
C TYR A 135 27.91 -6.11 -16.06
N GLU A 136 27.60 -6.06 -17.35
CA GLU A 136 26.30 -5.63 -17.88
C GLU A 136 25.60 -6.82 -18.58
N PRO A 137 24.33 -7.15 -18.23
CA PRO A 137 23.64 -8.28 -18.84
C PRO A 137 23.37 -8.10 -20.33
N SER A 138 23.55 -9.16 -21.12
CA SER A 138 23.41 -9.08 -22.59
C SER A 138 21.97 -9.09 -23.12
N SER A 139 20.98 -9.38 -22.25
CA SER A 139 19.59 -9.65 -22.64
C SER A 139 18.57 -9.00 -21.70
N PRO A 140 17.43 -8.48 -22.21
CA PRO A 140 16.32 -8.00 -21.38
C PRO A 140 15.79 -9.07 -20.42
N LEU A 141 15.88 -10.35 -20.78
CA LEU A 141 15.47 -11.44 -19.92
C LEU A 141 16.37 -11.54 -18.69
N LEU A 142 17.69 -11.46 -18.87
CA LEU A 142 18.64 -11.45 -17.76
C LEU A 142 18.48 -10.21 -16.88
N LEU A 143 18.21 -9.04 -17.46
CA LEU A 143 17.88 -7.83 -16.69
C LEU A 143 16.61 -8.03 -15.85
N SER A 144 15.54 -8.60 -16.42
CA SER A 144 14.30 -8.88 -15.68
C SER A 144 14.49 -9.88 -14.54
N ILE A 145 15.33 -10.91 -14.74
CA ILE A 145 15.74 -11.87 -13.70
C ILE A 145 16.53 -11.14 -12.61
N LEU A 146 17.51 -10.33 -13.01
CA LEU A 146 18.39 -9.59 -12.11
C LEU A 146 17.62 -8.60 -11.23
N ALA A 147 16.57 -7.97 -11.77
CA ALA A 147 15.68 -7.11 -10.99
C ALA A 147 15.03 -7.88 -9.81
N ILE A 148 14.62 -9.14 -10.01
CA ILE A 148 14.09 -9.96 -8.91
C ILE A 148 15.22 -10.42 -7.98
N LEU A 149 16.36 -10.85 -8.52
CA LEU A 149 17.50 -11.32 -7.72
C LEU A 149 18.06 -10.21 -6.81
N ALA A 150 18.07 -8.96 -7.27
CA ALA A 150 18.55 -7.81 -6.49
C ALA A 150 17.75 -7.59 -5.19
N LEU A 151 16.51 -8.08 -5.12
CA LEU A 151 15.66 -8.02 -3.93
C LEU A 151 16.05 -9.05 -2.86
N ILE A 152 16.81 -10.08 -3.24
CA ILE A 152 17.19 -11.18 -2.36
C ILE A 152 18.36 -10.72 -1.46
N PRO A 153 18.23 -10.78 -0.12
CA PRO A 153 19.27 -10.31 0.80
C PRO A 153 20.54 -11.17 0.73
N SER A 154 21.64 -10.60 1.23
CA SER A 154 22.98 -11.15 1.07
C SER A 154 23.39 -12.18 2.10
N ASN A 155 23.14 -11.93 3.40
CA ASN A 155 23.53 -12.82 4.50
C ASN A 155 22.41 -12.99 5.55
N GLY A 156 21.54 -14.00 5.39
CA GLY A 156 20.60 -14.42 6.45
C GLY A 156 19.64 -13.34 7.00
N ALA A 157 18.90 -13.68 8.06
CA ALA A 157 17.82 -12.86 8.62
C ALA A 157 18.22 -11.42 9.02
N GLN A 158 19.46 -11.18 9.47
CA GLN A 158 19.83 -9.89 10.07
C GLN A 158 19.79 -8.73 9.06
N ASP A 159 20.28 -8.93 7.84
CA ASP A 159 20.27 -7.90 6.77
C ASP A 159 18.95 -7.84 5.97
N ALA A 160 18.08 -8.84 6.18
CA ALA A 160 16.78 -8.93 5.52
C ALA A 160 15.77 -7.96 6.15
N PHE A 161 15.85 -7.78 7.48
CA PHE A 161 14.93 -6.92 8.23
C PHE A 161 15.39 -5.46 8.36
N ASP A 162 16.63 -5.13 7.99
CA ASP A 162 17.12 -3.75 7.94
C ASP A 162 16.36 -2.93 6.88
N GLY A 163 15.71 -1.85 7.33
CA GLY A 163 14.88 -1.00 6.49
C GLY A 163 15.67 -0.22 5.42
N LEU A 164 16.93 0.16 5.68
CA LEU A 164 17.76 0.90 4.72
C LEU A 164 18.25 -0.03 3.60
N TYR A 165 18.76 -1.22 3.95
CA TYR A 165 19.22 -2.20 2.95
C TYR A 165 18.08 -2.74 2.10
N ARG A 166 16.89 -2.90 2.69
CA ARG A 166 15.68 -3.26 1.94
C ARG A 166 15.38 -2.25 0.83
N ARG A 167 15.42 -0.96 1.14
CA ARG A 167 15.12 0.10 0.17
C ARG A 167 16.17 0.27 -0.89
N GLN A 168 17.45 0.11 -0.53
CA GLN A 168 18.54 0.14 -1.51
C GLN A 168 18.34 -0.98 -2.55
N ARG A 169 18.01 -2.20 -2.11
CA ARG A 169 17.69 -3.33 -2.99
C ARG A 169 16.48 -3.04 -3.88
N GLN A 170 15.41 -2.47 -3.33
CA GLN A 170 14.19 -2.12 -4.08
C GLN A 170 14.43 -1.04 -5.14
N THR A 171 15.15 0.03 -4.78
CA THR A 171 15.47 1.14 -5.69
C THR A 171 16.32 0.66 -6.87
N LEU A 172 17.33 -0.16 -6.58
CA LEU A 172 18.16 -0.77 -7.60
C LEU A 172 17.35 -1.72 -8.50
N ALA A 173 16.57 -2.63 -7.89
CA ALA A 173 15.71 -3.57 -8.61
C ALA A 173 14.75 -2.85 -9.58
N ARG A 174 14.16 -1.73 -9.15
CA ARG A 174 13.28 -0.89 -10.00
C ARG A 174 14.02 -0.27 -11.16
N SER A 175 15.24 0.22 -10.92
CA SER A 175 16.07 0.82 -11.96
C SER A 175 16.45 -0.24 -13.02
N ILE A 176 16.84 -1.44 -12.58
CA ILE A 176 17.12 -2.58 -13.46
C ILE A 176 15.86 -2.99 -14.25
N ALA A 177 14.70 -3.06 -13.61
CA ALA A 177 13.43 -3.41 -14.27
C ALA A 177 13.02 -2.38 -15.34
N THR A 178 13.36 -1.11 -15.15
CA THR A 178 13.10 -0.04 -16.12
C THR A 178 13.98 -0.22 -17.36
N ILE A 179 15.28 -0.43 -17.16
CA ILE A 179 16.23 -0.74 -18.26
C ILE A 179 15.79 -2.01 -18.99
N ALA A 180 15.38 -3.05 -18.26
CA ALA A 180 14.87 -4.28 -18.86
C ALA A 180 13.69 -4.01 -19.81
N LEU A 181 12.74 -3.15 -19.42
CA LEU A 181 11.58 -2.82 -20.23
C LEU A 181 11.94 -2.01 -21.48
N GLU A 182 12.89 -1.07 -21.37
CA GLU A 182 13.42 -0.33 -22.53
C GLU A 182 14.09 -1.28 -23.53
N CYS A 183 14.92 -2.21 -23.05
CA CYS A 183 15.52 -3.24 -23.91
C CYS A 183 14.46 -4.14 -24.56
N VAL A 184 13.39 -4.51 -23.84
CA VAL A 184 12.26 -5.26 -24.42
C VAL A 184 11.60 -4.49 -25.57
N ASP A 185 11.38 -3.18 -25.41
CA ASP A 185 10.75 -2.35 -26.45
C ASP A 185 11.60 -2.30 -27.72
N VAL A 186 12.93 -2.20 -27.58
CA VAL A 186 13.87 -2.26 -28.70
C VAL A 186 13.83 -3.63 -29.39
N ASP A 187 13.96 -4.72 -28.63
CA ASP A 187 14.01 -6.09 -29.17
C ASP A 187 12.71 -6.45 -29.91
N LEU A 188 11.54 -6.11 -29.34
CA LEU A 188 10.24 -6.36 -29.98
C LEU A 188 10.04 -5.52 -31.25
N HIS A 189 10.53 -4.28 -31.29
CA HIS A 189 10.43 -3.43 -32.49
C HIS A 189 11.25 -4.01 -33.65
N VAL A 190 12.45 -4.54 -33.37
CA VAL A 190 13.33 -5.18 -34.37
C VAL A 190 12.68 -6.45 -34.94
N ILE A 191 12.04 -7.26 -34.10
CA ILE A 191 11.35 -8.49 -34.50
C ILE A 191 10.17 -8.21 -35.44
N VAL A 192 9.44 -7.11 -35.22
CA VAL A 192 8.26 -6.74 -36.03
C VAL A 192 8.64 -5.96 -37.29
N GLY A 193 9.79 -5.26 -37.32
CA GLY A 193 10.08 -4.22 -38.32
C GLY A 193 11.00 -4.60 -39.48
N THR A 194 12.09 -5.35 -39.28
CA THR A 194 13.17 -5.39 -40.30
C THR A 194 14.00 -6.68 -40.43
N GLY A 195 13.79 -7.70 -39.59
CA GLY A 195 14.39 -9.03 -39.79
C GLY A 195 15.92 -9.14 -39.64
N GLN A 196 16.61 -8.09 -39.18
CA GLN A 196 18.01 -8.21 -38.75
C GLN A 196 18.05 -8.48 -37.25
N ALA A 197 18.31 -9.72 -36.86
CA ALA A 197 18.48 -10.13 -35.48
C ALA A 197 19.65 -9.36 -34.83
N GLN A 198 19.48 -8.91 -33.60
CA GLN A 198 20.60 -8.42 -32.78
C GLN A 198 21.72 -9.47 -32.76
N GLN A 199 22.96 -9.02 -32.96
CA GLN A 199 24.17 -9.85 -32.96
C GLN A 199 24.55 -10.28 -31.53
N ARG A 200 23.65 -10.94 -30.79
CA ARG A 200 23.96 -11.52 -29.47
C ARG A 200 23.79 -13.04 -29.48
N LEU A 201 24.47 -13.72 -28.58
CA LEU A 201 24.31 -15.16 -28.36
C LEU A 201 23.03 -15.41 -27.54
N PRO A 202 22.30 -16.51 -27.79
CA PRO A 202 21.17 -16.90 -26.94
C PRO A 202 21.66 -17.21 -25.53
N ILE A 203 20.91 -16.79 -24.52
CA ILE A 203 21.29 -17.04 -23.11
C ILE A 203 21.20 -18.51 -22.71
N HIS A 204 20.44 -19.32 -23.47
CA HIS A 204 20.23 -20.74 -23.23
C HIS A 204 20.12 -21.48 -24.57
N SER A 205 20.78 -22.64 -24.74
CA SER A 205 20.86 -23.32 -26.05
C SER A 205 19.52 -23.68 -26.68
N GLN A 206 18.51 -23.96 -25.85
CA GLN A 206 17.15 -24.33 -26.28
C GLN A 206 16.19 -23.13 -26.40
N VAL A 207 16.64 -21.90 -26.10
CA VAL A 207 15.78 -20.70 -26.09
C VAL A 207 16.21 -19.77 -27.22
N PRO A 208 15.42 -19.68 -28.30
CA PRO A 208 15.66 -18.69 -29.33
C PRO A 208 15.60 -17.27 -28.78
N ILE A 209 16.50 -16.39 -29.26
CA ILE A 209 16.62 -14.98 -28.84
C ILE A 209 15.27 -14.25 -28.96
N GLN A 210 14.45 -14.61 -29.95
CA GLN A 210 13.15 -13.99 -30.19
C GLN A 210 12.16 -14.21 -29.03
N LEU A 211 12.34 -15.26 -28.21
CA LEU A 211 11.46 -15.53 -27.06
C LEU A 211 11.83 -14.71 -25.82
N GLU A 212 13.08 -14.31 -25.69
CA GLU A 212 13.62 -13.59 -24.53
C GLU A 212 12.78 -12.34 -24.15
N PRO A 213 12.39 -11.44 -25.07
CA PRO A 213 11.59 -10.27 -24.69
C PRO A 213 10.18 -10.63 -24.19
N VAL A 214 9.56 -11.70 -24.70
CA VAL A 214 8.25 -12.17 -24.22
C VAL A 214 8.39 -12.74 -22.81
N MET A 215 9.45 -13.54 -22.57
CA MET A 215 9.75 -14.07 -21.24
C MET A 215 10.05 -12.96 -20.24
N ALA A 216 10.79 -11.92 -20.65
CA ALA A 216 11.07 -10.75 -19.83
C ALA A 216 9.78 -10.01 -19.43
N LEU A 217 8.83 -9.82 -20.36
CA LEU A 217 7.52 -9.24 -20.03
C LEU A 217 6.74 -10.07 -19.00
N CYS A 218 6.82 -11.40 -19.07
CA CYS A 218 6.19 -12.29 -18.09
C CYS A 218 6.80 -12.10 -16.69
N ILE A 219 8.13 -12.03 -16.59
CA ILE A 219 8.86 -11.81 -15.33
C ILE A 219 8.57 -10.42 -14.77
N LEU A 220 8.65 -9.38 -15.62
CA LEU A 220 8.33 -8.00 -15.23
C LEU A 220 6.87 -7.86 -14.79
N SER A 221 5.93 -8.56 -15.44
CA SER A 221 4.53 -8.59 -15.00
C SER A 221 4.40 -9.17 -13.59
N ALA A 222 5.16 -10.21 -13.24
CA ALA A 222 5.17 -10.75 -11.89
C ALA A 222 5.84 -9.77 -10.91
N PHE A 223 6.97 -9.17 -11.30
CA PHE A 223 7.70 -8.16 -10.51
C PHE A 223 6.81 -6.97 -10.11
N GLU A 224 6.06 -6.38 -11.05
CA GLU A 224 5.20 -5.22 -10.78
C GLU A 224 4.10 -5.51 -9.76
N TYR A 225 3.49 -6.70 -9.84
CA TYR A 225 2.49 -7.12 -8.87
C TYR A 225 3.11 -7.33 -7.49
N LEU A 226 4.31 -7.90 -7.42
CA LEU A 226 4.95 -8.28 -6.17
C LEU A 226 5.60 -7.13 -5.42
N GLN A 227 6.20 -6.19 -6.13
CA GLN A 227 6.89 -5.04 -5.53
C GLN A 227 5.96 -3.86 -5.31
N HIS A 228 5.12 -3.55 -6.29
CA HIS A 228 4.41 -2.28 -6.32
C HIS A 228 2.91 -2.41 -6.12
N GLY A 229 2.35 -3.64 -6.19
CA GLY A 229 0.91 -3.84 -6.23
C GLY A 229 0.24 -3.15 -7.43
N ASP A 230 1.00 -2.79 -8.48
CA ASP A 230 0.48 -2.07 -9.65
C ASP A 230 -0.21 -3.06 -10.60
N ILE A 231 -1.47 -3.34 -10.28
CA ILE A 231 -2.32 -4.27 -11.05
C ILE A 231 -2.52 -3.78 -12.49
N GLU A 232 -2.51 -2.46 -12.72
CA GLU A 232 -2.70 -1.88 -14.05
C GLU A 232 -1.46 -2.10 -14.94
N LYS A 233 -0.26 -1.87 -14.40
CA LYS A 233 1.00 -2.13 -15.11
C LYS A 233 1.22 -3.63 -15.30
N MET A 234 0.91 -4.45 -14.29
CA MET A 234 0.85 -5.92 -14.43
C MET A 234 -0.05 -6.32 -15.62
N ALA A 235 -1.28 -5.78 -15.69
CA ALA A 235 -2.22 -6.08 -16.77
C ALA A 235 -1.71 -5.64 -18.15
N ARG A 236 -1.09 -4.46 -18.25
CA ARG A 236 -0.47 -3.96 -19.49
C ARG A 236 0.68 -4.86 -19.95
N LEU A 237 1.61 -5.20 -19.07
CA LEU A 237 2.77 -6.06 -19.39
C LEU A 237 2.33 -7.47 -19.78
N SER A 238 1.39 -8.06 -19.03
CA SER A 238 0.78 -9.36 -19.34
C SER A 238 0.07 -9.35 -20.71
N SER A 239 -0.69 -8.29 -21.02
CA SER A 239 -1.35 -8.14 -22.32
C SER A 239 -0.35 -8.01 -23.46
N ARG A 240 0.74 -7.26 -23.25
CA ARG A 240 1.85 -7.13 -24.22
C ARG A 240 2.56 -8.47 -24.44
N ALA A 241 2.79 -9.25 -23.39
CA ALA A 241 3.39 -10.58 -23.50
C ALA A 241 2.54 -11.51 -24.38
N ILE A 242 1.23 -11.55 -24.13
CA ILE A 242 0.28 -12.31 -24.96
C ILE A 242 0.28 -11.85 -26.41
N GLN A 243 0.16 -10.54 -26.66
CA GLN A 243 0.12 -9.99 -28.03
C GLN A 243 1.41 -10.32 -28.79
N SER A 244 2.56 -10.21 -28.13
CA SER A 244 3.87 -10.52 -28.72
C SER A 244 3.99 -12.02 -29.00
N ALA A 245 3.58 -12.89 -28.07
CA ALA A 245 3.54 -14.33 -28.27
C ALA A 245 2.60 -14.73 -29.42
N GLN A 246 1.46 -14.05 -29.57
CA GLN A 246 0.53 -14.26 -30.68
C GLN A 246 1.11 -13.81 -32.02
N ALA A 247 1.80 -12.66 -32.06
CA ALA A 247 2.50 -12.18 -33.25
C ALA A 247 3.59 -13.18 -33.72
N MET A 248 4.22 -13.88 -32.79
CA MET A 248 5.17 -14.97 -33.04
C MET A 248 4.50 -16.33 -33.34
N SER A 249 3.16 -16.38 -33.43
CA SER A 249 2.37 -17.60 -33.65
C SER A 249 2.56 -18.70 -32.59
N LEU A 250 3.01 -18.36 -31.38
CA LEU A 250 3.23 -19.33 -30.29
C LEU A 250 1.95 -19.97 -29.75
N HIS A 251 0.78 -19.49 -30.19
CA HIS A 251 -0.53 -20.01 -29.82
C HIS A 251 -1.00 -21.15 -30.75
N MET A 252 -0.38 -21.30 -31.93
CA MET A 252 -0.71 -22.33 -32.94
C MET A 252 0.46 -23.27 -33.19
N LEU A 253 1.20 -23.66 -32.15
CA LEU A 253 2.16 -24.75 -32.26
C LEU A 253 1.39 -26.06 -32.53
N GLY A 254 1.91 -26.92 -33.41
CA GLY A 254 1.28 -28.19 -33.79
C GLY A 254 2.31 -29.32 -33.88
N ASP A 255 1.85 -30.57 -33.90
CA ASP A 255 2.67 -31.79 -33.75
C ASP A 255 3.78 -31.99 -34.81
N SER A 256 3.86 -31.16 -35.85
CA SER A 256 4.73 -31.36 -37.02
C SER A 256 5.74 -30.24 -37.30
N TYR A 257 5.92 -29.28 -36.40
CA TYR A 257 6.95 -28.24 -36.59
C TYR A 257 8.34 -28.73 -36.21
N VAL A 258 9.29 -28.57 -37.13
CA VAL A 258 10.72 -28.91 -36.98
C VAL A 258 11.43 -28.04 -35.91
N ASN A 259 10.77 -27.01 -35.40
CA ASN A 259 11.26 -26.06 -34.38
C ASN A 259 10.36 -26.01 -33.12
N ASP A 260 9.64 -27.08 -32.80
CA ASP A 260 8.75 -27.15 -31.64
C ASP A 260 9.55 -27.29 -30.32
N SER A 261 10.19 -26.20 -29.88
CA SER A 261 11.01 -26.19 -28.67
C SER A 261 10.16 -26.09 -27.41
N GLU A 262 10.52 -26.85 -26.37
CA GLU A 262 9.90 -26.77 -25.04
C GLU A 262 9.88 -25.31 -24.52
N ALA A 263 10.87 -24.50 -24.88
CA ALA A 263 10.93 -23.08 -24.59
C ALA A 263 9.72 -22.29 -25.17
N ALA A 264 9.30 -22.60 -26.40
CA ALA A 264 8.15 -21.95 -27.03
C ALA A 264 6.84 -22.29 -26.31
N ARG A 265 6.64 -23.58 -25.94
CA ARG A 265 5.48 -24.02 -25.14
C ARG A 265 5.44 -23.36 -23.77
N ARG A 266 6.57 -23.31 -23.04
CA ARG A 266 6.67 -22.62 -21.75
C ARG A 266 6.39 -21.13 -21.88
N THR A 267 6.93 -20.47 -22.91
CA THR A 267 6.68 -19.04 -23.16
C THR A 267 5.19 -18.75 -23.32
N TRP A 268 4.50 -19.50 -24.18
CA TRP A 268 3.07 -19.33 -24.41
C TRP A 268 2.24 -19.57 -23.14
N TRP A 269 2.44 -20.71 -22.49
CA TRP A 269 1.62 -21.07 -21.33
C TRP A 269 1.92 -20.23 -20.10
N MET A 270 3.17 -19.79 -19.88
CA MET A 270 3.49 -18.85 -18.80
C MET A 270 2.91 -17.46 -19.07
N ALA A 271 2.88 -16.99 -20.32
CA ALA A 271 2.17 -15.76 -20.67
C ALA A 271 0.66 -15.87 -20.39
N CYS A 272 0.05 -17.03 -20.71
CA CYS A 272 -1.33 -17.33 -20.34
C CYS A 272 -1.53 -17.33 -18.81
N MET A 273 -0.60 -17.91 -18.04
CA MET A 273 -0.66 -17.90 -16.57
C MET A 273 -0.58 -16.48 -16.01
N CYS A 274 0.28 -15.60 -16.55
CA CYS A 274 0.31 -14.18 -16.20
C CYS A 274 -1.03 -13.50 -16.50
N ASN A 275 -1.70 -13.86 -17.60
CA ASN A 275 -3.03 -13.33 -17.93
C ASN A 275 -4.13 -13.83 -16.98
N TYR A 276 -4.09 -15.11 -16.60
CA TYR A 276 -5.01 -15.67 -15.61
C TYR A 276 -4.81 -15.03 -14.23
N ASN A 277 -3.57 -14.79 -13.80
CA ASN A 277 -3.28 -14.05 -12.58
C ASN A 277 -3.92 -12.64 -12.61
N VAL A 278 -3.80 -11.90 -13.73
CA VAL A 278 -4.47 -10.60 -13.91
C VAL A 278 -6.00 -10.74 -13.79
N SER A 279 -6.58 -11.76 -14.42
CA SER A 279 -8.02 -12.05 -14.35
C SER A 279 -8.50 -12.34 -12.92
N ILE A 280 -7.73 -13.12 -12.15
CA ILE A 280 -8.04 -13.46 -10.75
C ILE A 280 -7.99 -12.22 -9.87
N VAL A 281 -6.95 -11.39 -10.03
CA VAL A 281 -6.75 -10.18 -9.23
C VAL A 281 -7.79 -9.10 -9.57
N ASN A 282 -8.04 -8.84 -10.86
CA ASN A 282 -9.04 -7.86 -11.30
C ASN A 282 -10.49 -8.34 -11.20
N CYS A 283 -10.72 -9.63 -10.94
CA CYS A 283 -12.04 -10.25 -10.99
C CYS A 283 -12.76 -10.04 -12.35
N THR A 284 -11.98 -9.99 -13.44
CA THR A 284 -12.46 -9.82 -14.82
C THR A 284 -12.22 -11.09 -15.63
N PRO A 285 -12.98 -11.35 -16.72
CA PRO A 285 -12.65 -12.43 -17.64
C PRO A 285 -11.23 -12.27 -18.21
N PRO A 286 -10.48 -13.37 -18.44
CA PRO A 286 -9.16 -13.30 -19.06
C PRO A 286 -9.28 -12.87 -20.53
N SER A 287 -8.24 -12.23 -21.06
CA SER A 287 -8.21 -11.80 -22.46
C SER A 287 -7.99 -12.97 -23.42
N VAL A 288 -7.40 -14.06 -22.92
CA VAL A 288 -7.17 -15.31 -23.64
C VAL A 288 -7.99 -16.41 -22.96
N ALA A 289 -8.91 -17.03 -23.69
CA ALA A 289 -9.67 -18.17 -23.18
C ALA A 289 -8.91 -19.48 -23.46
N ALA A 290 -8.75 -20.31 -22.44
CA ALA A 290 -8.04 -21.60 -22.52
C ALA A 290 -8.57 -22.57 -23.59
N HIS A 291 -9.88 -22.50 -23.88
CA HIS A 291 -10.58 -23.42 -24.79
C HIS A 291 -10.91 -22.76 -26.13
N ASP A 292 -10.28 -21.63 -26.46
CA ASP A 292 -10.39 -21.08 -27.79
C ASP A 292 -9.84 -22.09 -28.79
N ALA A 293 -10.69 -22.61 -29.67
CA ALA A 293 -10.33 -23.65 -30.63
C ALA A 293 -9.20 -23.22 -31.58
N ARG A 294 -8.88 -21.92 -31.63
CA ARG A 294 -7.75 -21.37 -32.38
C ARG A 294 -6.40 -21.61 -31.70
N TYR A 295 -6.37 -21.98 -30.42
CA TYR A 295 -5.14 -22.25 -29.69
C TYR A 295 -4.87 -23.76 -29.67
N THR A 296 -3.86 -24.19 -30.41
CA THR A 296 -3.51 -25.61 -30.61
C THR A 296 -2.25 -26.03 -29.86
N THR A 297 -1.59 -25.10 -29.19
CA THR A 297 -0.28 -25.32 -28.58
C THR A 297 -0.33 -26.36 -27.46
N PRO A 298 0.46 -27.45 -27.54
CA PRO A 298 0.51 -28.45 -26.48
C PRO A 298 0.97 -27.86 -25.14
N TYR A 299 0.55 -28.47 -24.02
CA TYR A 299 1.07 -28.11 -22.70
C TYR A 299 2.58 -28.36 -22.62
N PRO A 300 3.34 -27.58 -21.82
CA PRO A 300 4.73 -27.88 -21.56
C PRO A 300 4.86 -29.24 -20.86
N THR A 301 6.01 -29.88 -21.01
CA THR A 301 6.22 -31.25 -20.51
C THR A 301 7.43 -31.31 -19.59
N LEU A 302 7.30 -32.04 -18.48
CA LEU A 302 8.43 -32.40 -17.61
C LEU A 302 8.73 -33.88 -17.76
N ALA A 303 10.00 -34.24 -17.98
CA ALA A 303 10.39 -35.64 -18.16
C ALA A 303 10.07 -36.51 -16.92
N SER A 304 10.14 -35.93 -15.73
CA SER A 304 9.84 -36.62 -14.46
C SER A 304 8.35 -36.84 -14.20
N ASN A 305 7.49 -35.95 -14.72
CA ASN A 305 6.04 -36.02 -14.58
C ASN A 305 5.36 -35.21 -15.70
N PRO A 306 4.98 -35.85 -16.82
CA PRO A 306 4.35 -35.16 -17.94
C PRO A 306 3.03 -34.47 -17.61
N GLU A 307 2.32 -34.91 -16.56
CA GLU A 307 1.02 -34.37 -16.16
C GLU A 307 1.12 -33.13 -15.26
N ALA A 308 2.30 -32.78 -14.75
CA ALA A 308 2.47 -31.72 -13.77
C ALA A 308 2.04 -30.33 -14.31
N PHE A 309 2.52 -29.93 -15.50
CA PHE A 309 2.10 -28.68 -16.15
C PHE A 309 0.63 -28.66 -16.55
N PRO A 310 0.07 -29.71 -17.20
CA PRO A 310 -1.36 -29.82 -17.44
C PRO A 310 -2.21 -29.63 -16.18
N ILE A 311 -1.84 -30.26 -15.07
CA ILE A 311 -2.55 -30.11 -13.79
C ILE A 311 -2.42 -28.67 -13.26
N PHE A 312 -1.22 -28.11 -13.29
CA PHE A 312 -0.95 -26.74 -12.84
C PHE A 312 -1.76 -25.69 -13.59
N ILE A 313 -1.78 -25.76 -14.92
CA ILE A 313 -2.51 -24.80 -15.77
C ILE A 313 -4.02 -24.96 -15.59
N ARG A 314 -4.53 -26.20 -15.50
CA ARG A 314 -5.97 -26.46 -15.24
C ARG A 314 -6.41 -25.98 -13.86
N ALA A 315 -5.55 -26.10 -12.84
CA ALA A 315 -5.84 -25.57 -11.52
C ALA A 315 -5.99 -24.04 -11.54
N GLU A 316 -5.13 -23.34 -12.28
CA GLU A 316 -5.25 -21.88 -12.48
C GLU A 316 -6.55 -21.50 -13.21
N GLN A 317 -6.89 -22.22 -14.28
CA GLN A 317 -8.15 -22.04 -15.02
C GLN A 317 -9.36 -22.25 -14.10
N THR A 318 -9.32 -23.28 -13.26
CA THR A 318 -10.37 -23.56 -12.28
C THR A 318 -10.51 -22.42 -11.26
N LEU A 319 -9.40 -21.81 -10.85
CA LEU A 319 -9.41 -20.64 -9.98
C LEU A 319 -9.99 -19.38 -10.65
N VAL A 320 -9.70 -19.17 -11.93
CA VAL A 320 -10.34 -18.12 -12.75
C VAL A 320 -11.86 -18.35 -12.78
N LEU A 321 -12.30 -19.57 -13.11
CA LEU A 321 -13.72 -19.94 -13.17
C LEU A 321 -14.41 -19.73 -11.82
N ALA A 322 -13.81 -20.17 -10.72
CA ALA A 322 -14.32 -19.94 -9.37
C ALA A 322 -14.43 -18.45 -9.03
N THR A 323 -13.47 -17.64 -9.49
CA THR A 323 -13.50 -16.17 -9.31
C THR A 323 -14.65 -15.55 -10.10
N LEU A 324 -14.82 -15.91 -11.37
CA LEU A 324 -15.91 -15.41 -12.21
C LEU A 324 -17.28 -15.89 -11.73
N PHE A 325 -17.39 -17.13 -11.25
CA PHE A 325 -18.59 -17.64 -10.59
C PHE A 325 -18.96 -16.78 -9.40
N LEU A 326 -18.00 -16.45 -8.52
CA LEU A 326 -18.29 -15.62 -7.36
C LEU A 326 -18.77 -14.21 -7.77
N VAL A 327 -18.15 -13.61 -8.79
CA VAL A 327 -18.61 -12.33 -9.35
C VAL A 327 -20.04 -12.45 -9.90
N GLY A 328 -20.34 -13.54 -10.61
CA GLY A 328 -21.68 -13.86 -11.12
C GLY A 328 -22.70 -14.06 -10.00
N LEU A 329 -22.33 -14.82 -8.96
CA LEU A 329 -23.14 -15.07 -7.77
C LEU A 329 -23.54 -13.75 -7.10
N LEU A 330 -22.58 -12.85 -6.86
CA LEU A 330 -22.83 -11.53 -6.26
C LEU A 330 -23.74 -10.64 -7.12
N LYS A 331 -23.66 -10.73 -8.46
CA LYS A 331 -24.54 -9.99 -9.39
C LYS A 331 -25.94 -10.63 -9.51
N GLY A 332 -26.04 -11.95 -9.40
CA GLY A 332 -27.25 -12.75 -9.62
C GLY A 332 -28.30 -12.67 -8.51
N PHE A 333 -27.92 -12.28 -7.28
CA PHE A 333 -28.85 -12.15 -6.15
C PHE A 333 -30.01 -11.17 -6.36
N GLY A 334 -29.96 -10.31 -7.39
CA GLY A 334 -31.08 -9.45 -7.77
C GLY A 334 -32.25 -10.18 -8.48
N ARG A 335 -32.09 -11.45 -8.88
CA ARG A 335 -33.07 -12.21 -9.67
C ARG A 335 -33.26 -13.64 -9.14
N ALA A 336 -34.36 -13.89 -8.42
CA ALA A 336 -34.65 -15.20 -7.81
C ALA A 336 -34.75 -16.37 -8.81
N THR A 337 -34.93 -16.09 -10.12
CA THR A 337 -35.01 -17.08 -11.20
C THR A 337 -33.71 -17.81 -11.49
N ASP A 338 -32.56 -17.26 -11.08
CA ASP A 338 -31.24 -17.74 -11.52
C ASP A 338 -30.61 -18.75 -10.52
N MET A 339 -31.23 -18.96 -9.35
CA MET A 339 -30.69 -19.78 -8.26
C MET A 339 -30.47 -21.27 -8.59
N PRO A 340 -31.39 -21.99 -9.29
CA PRO A 340 -31.15 -23.39 -9.65
C PRO A 340 -29.94 -23.58 -10.58
N VAL A 341 -29.67 -22.62 -11.46
CA VAL A 341 -28.49 -22.62 -12.35
C VAL A 341 -27.23 -22.39 -11.53
N ILE A 342 -27.26 -21.42 -10.60
CA ILE A 342 -26.17 -21.15 -9.67
C ILE A 342 -25.79 -22.39 -8.85
N PHE A 343 -26.78 -23.14 -8.34
CA PHE A 343 -26.53 -24.36 -7.57
C PHE A 343 -25.95 -25.50 -8.39
N ARG A 344 -26.46 -25.71 -9.61
CA ARG A 344 -25.88 -26.69 -10.53
C ARG A 344 -24.42 -26.34 -10.86
N ASN A 345 -24.14 -25.05 -11.08
CA ASN A 345 -22.79 -24.58 -11.35
C ASN A 345 -21.87 -24.74 -10.12
N LEU A 346 -22.39 -24.50 -8.91
CA LEU A 346 -21.68 -24.73 -7.64
C LEU A 346 -21.28 -26.20 -7.48
N GLU A 347 -22.23 -27.13 -7.68
CA GLU A 347 -21.99 -28.57 -7.62
C GLU A 347 -20.98 -29.02 -8.67
N ALA A 348 -21.16 -28.59 -9.93
CA ALA A 348 -20.24 -28.92 -11.02
C ALA A 348 -18.80 -28.41 -10.76
N MET A 349 -18.63 -27.19 -10.25
CA MET A 349 -17.29 -26.70 -9.90
C MET A 349 -16.70 -27.42 -8.69
N HIS A 350 -17.51 -27.76 -7.69
CA HIS A 350 -17.05 -28.54 -6.55
C HIS A 350 -16.50 -29.89 -7.02
N ASP A 351 -17.27 -30.62 -7.82
CA ASP A 351 -16.87 -31.92 -8.37
C ASP A 351 -15.62 -31.82 -9.26
N LEU A 352 -15.52 -30.75 -10.05
CA LEU A 352 -14.32 -30.45 -10.84
C LEU A 352 -13.10 -30.26 -9.95
N ILE A 353 -13.22 -29.47 -8.87
CA ILE A 353 -12.15 -29.22 -7.90
C ILE A 353 -11.75 -30.52 -7.21
N GLU A 354 -12.69 -31.32 -6.72
CA GLU A 354 -12.40 -32.59 -6.05
C GLU A 354 -11.72 -33.57 -6.98
N THR A 355 -12.17 -33.66 -8.23
CA THR A 355 -11.56 -34.52 -9.25
C THR A 355 -10.10 -34.13 -9.51
N GLN A 356 -9.80 -32.82 -9.56
CA GLN A 356 -8.42 -32.36 -9.75
C GLN A 356 -7.57 -32.53 -8.49
N LEU A 357 -8.12 -32.30 -7.30
CA LEU A 357 -7.43 -32.54 -6.02
C LEU A 357 -7.09 -34.02 -5.84
N ALA A 358 -8.00 -34.93 -6.20
CA ALA A 358 -7.75 -36.37 -6.18
C ALA A 358 -6.60 -36.76 -7.11
N LYS A 359 -6.58 -36.21 -8.34
CA LYS A 359 -5.48 -36.41 -9.29
C LYS A 359 -4.13 -35.97 -8.73
N ILE A 360 -4.06 -34.84 -8.02
CA ILE A 360 -2.83 -34.40 -7.34
C ILE A 360 -2.43 -35.37 -6.23
N GLY A 361 -3.40 -35.86 -5.44
CA GLY A 361 -3.17 -36.85 -4.37
C GLY A 361 -2.50 -38.13 -4.88
N TYR A 362 -2.98 -38.68 -6.01
CA TYR A 362 -2.36 -39.86 -6.64
C TYR A 362 -0.93 -39.63 -7.17
N GLN A 363 -0.54 -38.38 -7.39
CA GLN A 363 0.78 -38.01 -7.92
C GLN A 363 1.82 -37.76 -6.82
N HIS A 364 1.38 -37.64 -5.54
CA HIS A 364 2.26 -37.43 -4.38
C HIS A 364 2.52 -38.76 -3.63
N GLU A 365 3.60 -39.47 -3.94
CA GLU A 365 4.16 -40.46 -3.00
C GLU A 365 5.03 -39.75 -1.93
N PRO A 366 4.91 -40.11 -0.63
CA PRO A 366 5.61 -39.44 0.45
C PRO A 366 7.04 -39.95 0.55
N ASN A 367 7.98 -39.27 -0.09
CA ASN A 367 9.38 -39.35 0.28
C ASN A 367 9.89 -37.94 0.61
N SER A 368 10.44 -37.81 1.82
CA SER A 368 10.99 -36.62 2.44
C SER A 368 11.84 -35.79 1.47
N ILE A 369 11.45 -34.53 1.27
CA ILE A 369 12.13 -33.58 0.38
C ILE A 369 13.48 -33.23 0.99
N THR A 370 14.53 -33.94 0.59
CA THR A 370 15.92 -33.55 0.82
C THR A 370 16.71 -33.80 -0.46
N CYS A 371 16.96 -32.78 -1.28
CA CYS A 371 18.04 -32.83 -2.27
C CYS A 371 18.44 -31.47 -2.82
N THR A 372 19.76 -31.26 -2.85
CA THR A 372 20.51 -30.20 -3.52
C THR A 372 20.69 -30.55 -5.00
N VAL A 373 19.98 -29.84 -5.89
CA VAL A 373 20.15 -29.63 -7.34
C VAL A 373 21.13 -30.61 -8.05
N ASP A 374 20.78 -31.60 -8.90
CA ASP A 374 19.74 -31.81 -9.94
C ASP A 374 19.51 -33.35 -10.13
N PRO A 375 18.23 -33.81 -10.18
CA PRO A 375 17.70 -34.70 -11.23
C PRO A 375 16.49 -34.05 -11.95
N SER A 376 16.70 -33.61 -13.19
CA SER A 376 16.56 -32.20 -13.66
C SER A 376 15.25 -31.46 -13.56
N GLU A 377 14.11 -32.14 -13.39
CA GLU A 377 12.80 -31.47 -13.38
C GLU A 377 11.85 -32.00 -12.31
N LYS A 378 12.32 -32.94 -11.47
CA LYS A 378 11.50 -33.55 -10.42
C LYS A 378 11.05 -32.54 -9.37
N LEU A 379 11.92 -31.60 -9.01
CA LEU A 379 11.59 -30.52 -8.07
C LEU A 379 10.49 -29.61 -8.63
N ILE A 380 10.60 -29.24 -9.91
CA ILE A 380 9.60 -28.41 -10.58
C ILE A 380 8.25 -29.11 -10.58
N ALA A 381 8.22 -30.40 -10.94
CA ALA A 381 7.00 -31.19 -10.94
C ALA A 381 6.32 -31.17 -9.56
N LEU A 382 7.07 -31.36 -8.48
CA LEU A 382 6.55 -31.30 -7.11
C LEU A 382 6.08 -29.89 -6.74
N THR A 383 6.84 -28.86 -7.10
CA THR A 383 6.48 -27.47 -6.79
C THR A 383 5.21 -27.04 -7.52
N VAL A 384 5.10 -27.26 -8.83
CA VAL A 384 3.91 -26.88 -9.61
C VAL A 384 2.67 -27.66 -9.18
N LEU A 385 2.80 -28.93 -8.75
CA LEU A 385 1.70 -29.70 -8.15
C LEU A 385 1.27 -29.12 -6.79
N SER A 386 2.24 -28.70 -5.97
CA SER A 386 1.96 -28.02 -4.69
C SER A 386 1.26 -26.68 -4.94
N VAL A 387 1.70 -25.91 -5.93
CA VAL A 387 1.04 -24.66 -6.37
C VAL A 387 -0.37 -24.94 -6.86
N ALA A 388 -0.55 -25.96 -7.71
CA ALA A 388 -1.84 -26.38 -8.25
C ALA A 388 -2.84 -26.70 -7.13
N ARG A 389 -2.39 -27.42 -6.10
CA ARG A 389 -3.20 -27.69 -4.91
C ARG A 389 -3.61 -26.41 -4.21
N ILE A 390 -2.67 -25.48 -4.00
CA ILE A 390 -2.99 -24.18 -3.39
C ILE A 390 -4.04 -23.42 -4.20
N ARG A 391 -3.95 -23.45 -5.54
CA ARG A 391 -4.94 -22.82 -6.43
C ARG A 391 -6.32 -23.46 -6.30
N LEU A 392 -6.39 -24.78 -6.28
CA LEU A 392 -7.65 -25.53 -6.14
C LEU A 392 -8.30 -25.32 -4.77
N ASP A 393 -7.51 -25.35 -3.69
CA ASP A 393 -8.01 -25.05 -2.35
C ASP A 393 -8.48 -23.58 -2.24
N THR A 394 -7.80 -22.65 -2.92
CA THR A 394 -8.27 -21.26 -3.05
C THR A 394 -9.57 -21.17 -3.85
N ALA A 395 -9.73 -21.95 -4.92
CA ALA A 395 -10.94 -22.01 -5.73
C ALA A 395 -12.12 -22.55 -4.90
N ARG A 396 -11.87 -23.61 -4.11
CA ARG A 396 -12.86 -24.20 -3.18
C ARG A 396 -13.32 -23.19 -2.16
N ILE A 397 -12.39 -22.43 -1.57
CA ILE A 397 -12.72 -21.31 -0.67
C ILE A 397 -13.62 -20.30 -1.39
N LYS A 398 -13.28 -19.88 -2.62
CA LYS A 398 -14.06 -18.86 -3.35
C LYS A 398 -15.50 -19.30 -3.62
N ILE A 399 -15.75 -20.57 -3.96
CA ILE A 399 -17.11 -21.06 -4.25
C ILE A 399 -17.93 -21.34 -2.99
N HIS A 400 -17.31 -21.76 -1.87
CA HIS A 400 -18.04 -22.13 -0.64
C HIS A 400 -18.16 -21.00 0.39
N ARG A 401 -17.23 -20.04 0.43
CA ARG A 401 -17.17 -19.04 1.52
C ARG A 401 -18.46 -18.25 1.70
N TYR A 402 -19.15 -17.94 0.61
CA TYR A 402 -20.41 -17.21 0.66
C TYR A 402 -21.49 -18.03 1.38
N PHE A 403 -21.64 -19.31 1.00
CA PHE A 403 -22.63 -20.23 1.58
C PHE A 403 -22.28 -20.62 3.02
N ALA A 404 -21.00 -20.66 3.37
CA ALA A 404 -20.53 -20.91 4.74
C ALA A 404 -20.91 -19.76 5.72
N LEU A 405 -20.82 -18.51 5.26
CA LEU A 405 -20.74 -17.33 6.12
C LEU A 405 -21.86 -16.29 5.90
N ILE A 406 -22.94 -16.65 5.19
CA ILE A 406 -24.01 -15.73 4.81
C ILE A 406 -24.63 -14.96 6.00
N ASP A 407 -24.90 -15.61 7.14
CA ASP A 407 -25.49 -14.94 8.31
C ASP A 407 -24.47 -14.06 9.08
N SER A 408 -23.18 -14.37 8.95
CA SER A 408 -22.10 -13.64 9.64
C SER A 408 -21.83 -12.28 8.98
N LEU A 409 -22.16 -12.14 7.69
CA LEU A 409 -22.09 -10.87 6.94
C LEU A 409 -23.10 -9.82 7.44
N ASP A 410 -24.27 -10.25 7.91
CA ASP A 410 -25.27 -9.35 8.51
C ASP A 410 -24.88 -8.92 9.94
N VAL A 411 -24.19 -9.79 10.69
CA VAL A 411 -23.62 -9.46 12.01
C VAL A 411 -22.47 -8.45 11.88
N LEU A 412 -21.60 -8.61 10.88
CA LEU A 412 -20.51 -7.66 10.60
C LEU A 412 -21.03 -6.29 10.13
N ARG A 413 -22.15 -6.22 9.40
CA ARG A 413 -22.83 -4.95 9.09
C ARG A 413 -23.39 -4.24 10.32
N GLY A 414 -23.85 -5.00 11.31
CA GLY A 414 -24.36 -4.47 12.59
C GLY A 414 -23.27 -3.94 13.53
N LEU A 415 -22.03 -4.44 13.41
CA LEU A 415 -20.90 -4.03 14.25
C LEU A 415 -20.29 -2.67 13.85
N ASN A 416 -20.53 -2.20 12.62
CA ASN A 416 -20.02 -0.90 12.13
C ASN A 416 -20.81 0.33 12.62
N ASN A 417 -21.81 0.16 13.49
CA ASN A 417 -22.60 1.28 14.03
C ASN A 417 -22.96 1.07 15.52
N PRO A 418 -22.12 1.51 16.46
CA PRO A 418 -22.30 1.22 17.89
C PRO A 418 -23.55 1.87 18.52
N GLN A 419 -24.22 2.81 17.84
CA GLN A 419 -25.48 3.40 18.30
C GLN A 419 -26.70 2.47 18.14
N VAL A 420 -26.58 1.36 17.40
CA VAL A 420 -27.70 0.41 17.16
C VAL A 420 -27.80 -0.66 18.25
N LEU A 421 -26.90 -0.69 19.23
CA LEU A 421 -26.88 -1.66 20.34
C LEU A 421 -27.78 -1.26 21.54
N GLN A 422 -28.95 -0.66 21.29
CA GLN A 422 -30.03 -0.62 22.28
C GLN A 422 -31.09 -1.68 21.94
N ALA A 423 -31.64 -2.29 22.99
CA ALA A 423 -32.41 -3.54 23.01
C ALA A 423 -33.62 -3.66 22.05
N ASP A 424 -33.98 -2.58 21.34
CA ASP A 424 -35.04 -2.56 20.31
C ASP A 424 -34.57 -2.96 18.89
N ALA A 425 -33.26 -3.14 18.66
CA ALA A 425 -32.74 -3.47 17.33
C ALA A 425 -33.06 -4.91 16.86
N ALA A 426 -33.28 -5.85 17.78
CA ALA A 426 -33.66 -7.23 17.42
C ALA A 426 -35.01 -7.29 16.68
N GLN A 427 -35.91 -6.33 16.93
CA GLN A 427 -37.20 -6.22 16.23
C GLN A 427 -37.09 -5.47 14.89
N ARG A 428 -36.15 -4.52 14.75
CA ARG A 428 -35.96 -3.75 13.49
C ARG A 428 -35.01 -4.42 12.50
N LEU A 429 -34.08 -5.27 12.95
CA LEU A 429 -33.23 -6.12 12.08
C LEU A 429 -34.04 -7.18 11.31
N SER A 430 -35.26 -7.49 11.76
CA SER A 430 -36.20 -8.35 11.05
C SER A 430 -36.82 -7.69 9.80
N SER A 431 -36.89 -6.35 9.76
CA SER A 431 -37.69 -5.61 8.76
C SER A 431 -36.89 -4.92 7.65
N ALA A 432 -35.56 -5.06 7.60
CA ALA A 432 -34.71 -4.45 6.57
C ALA A 432 -33.71 -5.42 5.90
N ALA A 433 -34.04 -6.71 5.85
CA ALA A 433 -33.29 -7.68 5.05
C ALA A 433 -33.53 -7.44 3.55
N PRO A 434 -32.51 -7.52 2.67
CA PRO A 434 -32.72 -7.92 1.29
C PRO A 434 -33.31 -9.33 1.27
N ASN A 435 -34.64 -9.35 1.35
CA ASN A 435 -35.61 -10.36 0.99
C ASN A 435 -35.46 -11.78 1.57
N PHE A 436 -36.51 -12.14 2.32
CA PHE A 436 -37.04 -13.49 2.62
C PHE A 436 -36.86 -14.57 1.51
N LEU A 437 -36.63 -14.17 0.25
CA LEU A 437 -36.32 -15.04 -0.89
C LEU A 437 -35.00 -15.83 -0.74
N ALA A 438 -33.99 -15.30 -0.03
CA ALA A 438 -32.69 -15.98 0.13
C ALA A 438 -32.77 -17.20 1.07
N LYS A 439 -33.57 -17.15 2.15
CA LYS A 439 -33.68 -18.27 3.09
C LYS A 439 -34.35 -19.50 2.46
N ASP A 440 -35.47 -19.31 1.74
CA ASP A 440 -36.14 -20.39 1.04
C ASP A 440 -35.31 -20.93 -0.12
N ALA A 441 -34.61 -20.08 -0.89
CA ALA A 441 -33.71 -20.53 -1.95
C ALA A 441 -32.50 -21.30 -1.40
N MET A 442 -31.98 -20.93 -0.23
CA MET A 442 -30.83 -21.61 0.40
C MET A 442 -31.16 -23.00 0.94
N THR A 443 -32.43 -23.32 1.22
CA THR A 443 -32.82 -24.69 1.58
C THR A 443 -32.57 -25.71 0.45
N ARG A 444 -32.45 -25.24 -0.80
CA ARG A 444 -32.18 -26.06 -1.98
C ARG A 444 -30.72 -26.04 -2.42
N CYS A 445 -29.83 -25.48 -1.58
CA CYS A 445 -28.39 -25.53 -1.83
C CYS A 445 -27.90 -26.99 -1.75
N PRO A 446 -27.07 -27.45 -2.70
CA PRO A 446 -26.57 -28.83 -2.72
C PRO A 446 -25.66 -29.15 -1.53
N PHE A 447 -25.06 -28.13 -0.92
CA PHE A 447 -24.19 -28.27 0.25
C PHE A 447 -24.83 -27.63 1.48
N SER A 448 -24.78 -28.33 2.61
CA SER A 448 -25.14 -27.72 3.88
C SER A 448 -24.15 -26.62 4.26
N ARG A 449 -24.57 -25.74 5.16
CA ARG A 449 -23.70 -24.71 5.72
C ARG A 449 -22.49 -25.32 6.44
N TYR A 450 -22.71 -26.39 7.19
CA TYR A 450 -21.64 -27.07 7.92
C TYR A 450 -20.59 -27.65 6.96
N GLU A 451 -21.03 -28.31 5.88
CA GLU A 451 -20.13 -28.80 4.84
C GLU A 451 -19.34 -27.66 4.17
N SER A 452 -20.00 -26.54 3.85
CA SER A 452 -19.31 -25.39 3.25
C SER A 452 -18.28 -24.75 4.19
N ILE A 453 -18.56 -24.71 5.50
CA ILE A 453 -17.62 -24.26 6.54
C ILE A 453 -16.43 -25.24 6.62
N ASP A 454 -16.69 -26.53 6.68
CA ASP A 454 -15.67 -27.58 6.75
C ASP A 454 -14.74 -27.54 5.53
N PHE A 455 -15.30 -27.44 4.33
CA PHE A 455 -14.52 -27.27 3.09
C PHE A 455 -13.64 -26.03 3.13
N CYS A 456 -14.18 -24.89 3.58
CA CYS A 456 -13.43 -23.64 3.69
C CYS A 456 -12.29 -23.73 4.71
N LEU A 457 -12.57 -24.28 5.90
CA LEU A 457 -11.60 -24.43 6.98
C LEU A 457 -10.46 -25.36 6.56
N LYS A 458 -10.78 -26.57 6.09
CA LYS A 458 -9.78 -27.56 5.64
C LYS A 458 -8.92 -27.02 4.51
N SER A 459 -9.50 -26.31 3.55
CA SER A 459 -8.75 -25.72 2.43
C SER A 459 -7.82 -24.61 2.91
N ALA A 460 -8.28 -23.74 3.81
CA ALA A 460 -7.48 -22.65 4.34
C ALA A 460 -6.31 -23.14 5.22
N LEU A 461 -6.53 -24.17 6.05
CA LEU A 461 -5.48 -24.80 6.86
C LEU A 461 -4.46 -25.54 6.00
N ARG A 462 -4.90 -26.25 4.96
CA ARG A 462 -4.00 -26.91 4.00
C ARG A 462 -3.12 -25.89 3.27
N ASN A 463 -3.69 -24.77 2.84
CA ASN A 463 -2.90 -23.69 2.25
C ASN A 463 -1.93 -23.06 3.23
N ALA A 464 -2.35 -22.79 4.47
CA ALA A 464 -1.47 -22.26 5.52
C ALA A 464 -0.21 -23.15 5.69
N ARG A 465 -0.39 -24.48 5.81
CA ARG A 465 0.74 -25.44 5.88
C ARG A 465 1.54 -25.52 4.59
N ALA A 466 0.88 -25.42 3.44
CA ALA A 466 1.56 -25.49 2.15
C ALA A 466 2.52 -24.29 1.97
N PHE A 467 2.16 -23.10 2.44
CA PHE A 467 3.05 -21.93 2.39
C PHE A 467 4.35 -22.14 3.18
N GLU A 468 4.32 -22.92 4.27
CA GLU A 468 5.51 -23.24 5.08
C GLU A 468 6.38 -24.34 4.48
N THR A 469 5.78 -25.25 3.72
CA THR A 469 6.42 -26.49 3.23
C THR A 469 6.83 -26.44 1.76
N LEU A 470 6.56 -25.32 1.06
CA LEU A 470 7.04 -25.13 -0.31
C LEU A 470 8.57 -25.19 -0.38
N PRO A 471 9.14 -25.81 -1.43
CA PRO A 471 10.58 -26.00 -1.51
C PRO A 471 11.34 -24.66 -1.44
N SER A 472 12.28 -24.59 -0.52
CA SER A 472 13.10 -23.42 -0.26
C SER A 472 14.41 -23.51 -1.08
N PRO A 473 14.85 -22.44 -1.77
CA PRO A 473 16.02 -22.49 -2.66
C PRO A 473 17.39 -22.58 -1.96
N TYR A 474 17.43 -22.58 -0.62
CA TYR A 474 18.65 -22.42 0.17
C TYR A 474 19.44 -23.73 0.25
N SER A 475 20.46 -23.83 -0.59
CA SER A 475 21.41 -24.94 -0.66
C SER A 475 22.84 -24.45 -0.39
N ASP A 476 23.02 -23.61 0.63
CA ASP A 476 24.33 -23.35 1.21
C ASP A 476 24.49 -24.18 2.51
N PRO A 477 25.52 -25.02 2.66
CA PRO A 477 25.79 -25.78 3.88
C PRO A 477 25.85 -24.92 5.15
N ILE A 478 26.19 -23.64 5.04
CA ILE A 478 26.23 -22.70 6.16
C ILE A 478 24.81 -22.28 6.57
N LEU A 479 23.90 -22.03 5.62
CA LEU A 479 22.50 -21.68 5.88
C LEU A 479 21.62 -22.89 6.25
N ALA A 480 22.05 -24.11 5.91
CA ALA A 480 21.40 -25.35 6.37
C ALA A 480 21.44 -25.53 7.91
N THR A 481 22.29 -24.75 8.61
CA THR A 481 22.37 -24.72 10.08
C THR A 481 21.43 -23.68 10.72
N MET A 482 20.79 -22.82 9.92
CA MET A 482 19.85 -21.80 10.40
C MET A 482 18.43 -22.37 10.50
N PRO A 483 17.65 -22.03 11.53
CA PRO A 483 16.25 -22.44 11.62
C PRO A 483 15.46 -21.87 10.43
N THR A 484 14.60 -22.69 9.84
CA THR A 484 13.74 -22.39 8.66
C THR A 484 12.90 -21.11 8.80
N THR A 485 12.73 -20.61 10.02
CA THR A 485 12.05 -19.37 10.41
C THR A 485 12.76 -18.08 9.98
N THR A 486 14.04 -18.14 9.59
CA THR A 486 14.89 -16.95 9.37
C THR A 486 15.08 -16.56 7.91
N VAL A 487 14.36 -17.22 7.01
CA VAL A 487 14.75 -17.30 5.60
C VAL A 487 13.65 -16.69 4.69
N PRO A 488 13.93 -15.63 3.90
CA PRO A 488 12.94 -14.99 3.02
C PRO A 488 12.41 -15.94 1.93
N LEU A 489 11.10 -15.91 1.67
CA LEU A 489 10.47 -16.69 0.61
C LEU A 489 10.00 -15.78 -0.53
N THR A 490 10.43 -16.06 -1.76
CA THR A 490 9.92 -15.43 -2.98
C THR A 490 8.57 -16.06 -3.35
N MET A 491 7.48 -15.56 -2.78
CA MET A 491 6.13 -16.01 -3.14
C MET A 491 5.58 -15.17 -4.29
N SER A 492 6.01 -15.44 -5.52
CA SER A 492 5.58 -14.65 -6.68
C SER A 492 4.09 -14.78 -7.03
N HIS A 493 3.38 -15.78 -6.50
CA HIS A 493 2.02 -16.10 -6.95
C HIS A 493 0.98 -16.30 -5.85
N PHE A 494 1.35 -16.21 -4.56
CA PHE A 494 0.49 -16.73 -3.49
C PHE A 494 -0.16 -15.68 -2.61
N ALA A 495 0.20 -14.40 -2.73
CA ALA A 495 -0.36 -13.34 -1.90
C ALA A 495 -1.91 -13.31 -1.95
N CYS A 496 -2.50 -13.44 -3.15
CA CYS A 496 -3.95 -13.52 -3.30
C CYS A 496 -4.54 -14.78 -2.63
N SER A 497 -3.87 -15.94 -2.73
CA SER A 497 -4.31 -17.18 -2.10
C SER A 497 -4.22 -17.10 -0.57
N ALA A 498 -3.11 -16.58 -0.05
CA ALA A 498 -2.92 -16.33 1.38
C ALA A 498 -3.99 -15.38 1.93
N MET A 499 -4.32 -14.31 1.20
CA MET A 499 -5.41 -13.40 1.55
C MET A 499 -6.77 -14.11 1.63
N GLN A 500 -7.12 -14.94 0.64
CA GLN A 500 -8.40 -15.67 0.68
C GLN A 500 -8.47 -16.61 1.89
N CYS A 501 -7.35 -17.27 2.23
CA CYS A 501 -7.26 -18.15 3.38
C CYS A 501 -7.38 -17.37 4.70
N ALA A 502 -6.62 -16.29 4.87
CA ALA A 502 -6.67 -15.45 6.07
C ALA A 502 -8.08 -14.90 6.30
N TYR A 503 -8.71 -14.34 5.26
CA TYR A 503 -10.08 -13.85 5.33
C TYR A 503 -11.06 -14.95 5.78
N THR A 504 -10.98 -16.13 5.17
CA THR A 504 -11.86 -17.25 5.52
C THR A 504 -11.65 -17.72 6.96
N LEU A 505 -10.40 -17.88 7.41
CA LEU A 505 -10.10 -18.28 8.78
C LEU A 505 -10.58 -17.24 9.79
N LEU A 506 -10.40 -15.95 9.49
CA LEU A 506 -10.91 -14.86 10.32
C LEU A 506 -12.43 -14.92 10.45
N MET A 507 -13.14 -15.08 9.34
CA MET A 507 -14.60 -15.17 9.34
C MET A 507 -15.11 -16.38 10.12
N ILE A 508 -14.44 -17.52 10.00
CA ILE A 508 -14.75 -18.73 10.79
C ILE A 508 -14.47 -18.49 12.27
N ASN A 509 -13.37 -17.83 12.61
CA ASN A 509 -13.01 -17.46 13.97
C ASN A 509 -14.07 -16.55 14.62
N CYS A 510 -14.51 -15.52 13.88
CA CYS A 510 -15.56 -14.60 14.32
C CYS A 510 -16.87 -15.35 14.60
N LYS A 511 -17.25 -16.25 13.69
CA LYS A 511 -18.44 -17.08 13.85
C LYS A 511 -18.36 -18.00 15.06
N ALA A 512 -17.25 -18.74 15.22
CA ALA A 512 -17.05 -19.63 16.35
C ALA A 512 -17.09 -18.87 17.69
N THR A 513 -16.47 -17.68 17.74
CA THR A 513 -16.51 -16.80 18.91
C THR A 513 -17.93 -16.34 19.27
N LEU A 514 -18.75 -15.99 18.28
CA LEU A 514 -20.15 -15.62 18.49
C LEU A 514 -21.00 -16.80 18.97
N ASP A 515 -20.81 -17.98 18.39
CA ASP A 515 -21.53 -19.20 18.75
C ASP A 515 -21.23 -19.58 20.23
N ILE A 516 -19.96 -19.46 20.65
CA ILE A 516 -19.53 -19.63 22.07
C ILE A 516 -20.21 -18.59 22.98
N LYS A 517 -20.16 -17.30 22.62
CA LYS A 517 -20.79 -16.21 23.41
C LYS A 517 -22.32 -16.36 23.52
N SER A 518 -22.96 -16.98 22.54
CA SER A 518 -24.41 -17.22 22.52
C SER A 518 -24.87 -18.45 23.31
N ASN A 519 -23.99 -19.08 24.10
CA ASN A 519 -24.27 -20.30 24.87
C ASN A 519 -24.71 -21.51 23.99
N ARG A 520 -24.19 -21.59 22.76
CA ARG A 520 -24.29 -22.78 21.89
C ARG A 520 -22.93 -23.43 21.60
N PRO A 521 -22.04 -23.64 22.58
CA PRO A 521 -20.76 -24.29 22.30
C PRO A 521 -20.98 -25.79 22.01
N THR A 522 -20.53 -26.23 20.83
CA THR A 522 -20.26 -27.65 20.57
C THR A 522 -18.74 -27.87 20.64
N GLU A 523 -18.30 -29.11 20.91
CA GLU A 523 -16.87 -29.49 20.91
C GLU A 523 -16.19 -29.10 19.58
N SER A 524 -16.90 -29.30 18.47
CA SER A 524 -16.52 -28.87 17.12
C SER A 524 -16.31 -27.34 17.00
N THR A 525 -17.06 -26.51 17.72
CA THR A 525 -16.92 -25.04 17.65
C THR A 525 -15.62 -24.55 18.31
N SER A 526 -15.24 -25.16 19.45
CA SER A 526 -13.99 -24.85 20.15
C SER A 526 -12.77 -25.29 19.32
N GLU A 527 -12.87 -26.46 18.67
CA GLU A 527 -11.84 -26.97 17.78
C GLU A 527 -11.64 -26.06 16.56
N MET A 528 -12.73 -25.64 15.90
CA MET A 528 -12.68 -24.69 14.79
C MET A 528 -12.04 -23.36 15.19
N LEU A 529 -12.31 -22.87 16.41
CA LEU A 529 -11.68 -21.66 16.92
C LEU A 529 -10.17 -21.84 17.08
N ALA A 530 -9.72 -22.95 17.67
CA ALA A 530 -8.30 -23.24 17.83
C ALA A 530 -7.58 -23.39 16.47
N GLN A 531 -8.16 -24.18 15.57
CA GLN A 531 -7.60 -24.39 14.23
C GLN A 531 -7.53 -23.08 13.43
N SER A 532 -8.57 -22.23 13.47
CA SER A 532 -8.56 -20.95 12.76
C SER A 532 -7.49 -19.98 13.29
N LYS A 533 -7.24 -19.95 14.60
CA LYS A 533 -6.15 -19.15 15.19
C LYS A 533 -4.79 -19.64 14.73
N LEU A 534 -4.55 -20.96 14.78
CA LEU A 534 -3.28 -21.55 14.33
C LEU A 534 -3.03 -21.28 12.84
N GLY A 535 -4.05 -21.45 12.00
CA GLY A 535 -3.93 -21.16 10.57
C GLY A 535 -3.66 -19.68 10.29
N LEU A 536 -4.27 -18.75 11.03
CA LEU A 536 -3.99 -17.32 10.90
C LEU A 536 -2.54 -16.99 11.28
N ALA A 537 -2.06 -17.52 12.40
CA ALA A 537 -0.67 -17.33 12.83
C ALA A 537 0.33 -17.84 11.79
N SER A 538 0.08 -19.02 11.21
CA SER A 538 0.89 -19.61 10.14
C SER A 538 0.91 -18.76 8.88
N ILE A 539 -0.24 -18.21 8.45
CA ILE A 539 -0.31 -17.31 7.29
C ILE A 539 0.40 -15.99 7.57
N VAL A 540 0.19 -15.37 8.73
CA VAL A 540 0.86 -14.12 9.12
C VAL A 540 2.37 -14.33 9.15
N HIS A 541 2.84 -15.40 9.77
CA HIS A 541 4.26 -15.76 9.80
C HIS A 541 4.83 -15.94 8.38
N SER A 542 4.08 -16.61 7.48
CA SER A 542 4.49 -16.79 6.08
C SER A 542 4.54 -15.46 5.31
N LEU A 543 3.58 -14.55 5.52
CA LEU A 543 3.54 -13.23 4.89
C LEU A 543 4.61 -12.27 5.43
N SER A 544 4.89 -12.30 6.74
CA SER A 544 5.95 -11.48 7.36
C SER A 544 7.34 -11.85 6.84
N ARG A 545 7.58 -13.11 6.47
CA ARG A 545 8.80 -13.55 5.77
C ARG A 545 8.91 -13.02 4.33
N MET A 546 7.81 -12.48 3.76
CA MET A 546 7.78 -11.82 2.45
C MET A 546 7.87 -10.29 2.53
N ALA A 547 7.53 -9.68 3.68
CA ALA A 547 7.52 -8.23 3.90
C ALA A 547 8.90 -7.55 3.79
N ILE A 548 9.94 -8.33 3.47
CA ILE A 548 11.28 -7.88 3.04
C ILE A 548 11.22 -7.17 1.65
N THR A 549 10.04 -7.04 1.04
CA THR A 549 9.89 -6.51 -0.33
C THR A 549 8.84 -5.41 -0.53
N TYR A 550 8.29 -4.80 0.53
CA TYR A 550 7.41 -3.62 0.42
C TYR A 550 8.12 -2.32 0.86
N GLU A 551 7.95 -1.27 0.05
CA GLU A 551 8.63 0.03 0.13
C GLU A 551 8.11 0.85 1.32
N SER A 552 8.97 1.18 2.31
CA SER A 552 8.60 2.13 3.37
C SER A 552 9.06 3.54 3.00
N GLY A 553 8.28 4.30 2.24
CA GLY A 553 8.68 5.64 1.78
C GLY A 553 8.98 6.67 2.90
N LEU A 554 8.58 6.39 4.14
CA LEU A 554 8.59 7.36 5.25
C LEU A 554 9.95 8.02 5.54
N PHE A 555 11.05 7.28 5.39
CA PHE A 555 12.40 7.81 5.64
C PHE A 555 13.18 8.16 4.37
N GLU A 556 12.54 8.11 3.20
CA GLU A 556 13.17 8.52 1.94
C GLU A 556 13.20 10.05 1.81
N PRO A 557 14.28 10.62 1.26
CA PRO A 557 14.32 12.04 0.93
C PRO A 557 13.15 12.43 0.02
N LEU A 558 12.62 13.63 0.23
CA LEU A 558 11.55 14.19 -0.58
C LEU A 558 12.00 15.53 -1.18
N ALA A 559 12.25 15.53 -2.49
CA ALA A 559 12.49 16.76 -3.22
C ALA A 559 11.19 17.57 -3.36
N LEU A 560 11.28 18.87 -3.07
CA LEU A 560 10.28 19.86 -3.42
C LEU A 560 10.72 20.58 -4.70
N LYS A 561 9.77 21.24 -5.38
CA LYS A 561 10.07 21.99 -6.61
C LYS A 561 11.13 23.09 -6.37
N ARG A 562 11.16 23.64 -5.16
CA ARG A 562 12.01 24.77 -4.76
C ARG A 562 12.55 24.55 -3.36
N GLY A 563 13.68 25.18 -3.07
CA GLY A 563 14.36 25.14 -1.81
C GLY A 563 15.02 23.79 -1.52
N PRO A 564 15.54 23.60 -0.29
CA PRO A 564 16.23 22.38 0.09
C PRO A 564 15.30 21.17 0.07
N ALA A 565 15.85 20.01 -0.34
CA ALA A 565 15.16 18.73 -0.22
C ALA A 565 14.97 18.35 1.25
N LEU A 566 13.86 17.68 1.52
CA LEU A 566 13.55 17.10 2.82
C LEU A 566 14.34 15.80 2.98
N LYS A 567 15.04 15.62 4.11
CA LYS A 567 15.81 14.39 4.42
C LYS A 567 14.92 13.15 4.60
N HIS A 568 13.67 13.35 4.99
CA HIS A 568 12.61 12.33 4.99
C HIS A 568 11.21 12.96 5.02
N ARG A 569 10.16 12.14 5.05
CA ARG A 569 8.75 12.53 4.91
C ARG A 569 8.05 12.85 6.23
N ILE A 570 8.79 13.06 7.32
CA ILE A 570 8.24 13.39 8.64
C ILE A 570 8.55 14.86 8.98
N LEU A 571 7.50 15.67 9.03
CA LEU A 571 7.57 17.12 9.24
C LEU A 571 6.87 17.49 10.55
N LEU A 572 7.30 18.59 11.17
CA LEU A 572 6.64 19.14 12.35
C LEU A 572 5.41 19.94 11.91
N ALA A 573 4.24 19.64 12.48
CA ALA A 573 3.05 20.43 12.28
C ALA A 573 3.15 21.78 13.03
N PRO A 574 2.53 22.85 12.52
CA PRO A 574 2.40 24.12 13.24
C PRO A 574 1.52 23.95 14.47
N LEU A 575 2.07 24.28 15.64
CA LEU A 575 1.43 24.07 16.94
C LEU A 575 1.36 25.39 17.72
N THR A 576 0.15 25.83 18.06
CA THR A 576 -0.01 26.92 19.03
C THR A 576 0.62 26.50 20.36
N ASN A 577 1.48 27.35 20.93
CA ASN A 577 2.32 26.97 22.07
C ASN A 577 2.35 28.02 23.21
N TRP A 578 1.85 29.24 22.99
CA TRP A 578 1.83 30.35 23.97
C TRP A 578 3.22 30.77 24.51
N GLN A 579 4.29 30.49 23.76
CA GLN A 579 5.66 30.64 24.27
C GLN A 579 6.30 31.99 23.94
N SER A 580 5.88 32.68 22.88
CA SER A 580 6.50 33.96 22.49
C SER A 580 6.23 35.04 23.51
N HIS A 581 7.07 36.09 23.51
CA HIS A 581 6.82 37.25 24.35
C HIS A 581 5.49 37.92 23.99
N ALA A 582 4.93 38.66 24.96
CA ALA A 582 3.62 39.31 24.79
C ALA A 582 3.56 40.25 23.57
N ASP A 583 4.69 40.77 23.13
CA ASP A 583 4.81 41.67 22.00
C ASP A 583 5.03 40.95 20.64
N GLY A 584 5.08 39.62 20.64
CA GLY A 584 5.24 38.73 19.49
C GLY A 584 6.69 38.34 19.17
N THR A 585 7.67 38.88 19.90
CA THR A 585 9.08 38.50 19.69
C THR A 585 9.33 37.07 20.20
N VAL A 586 10.18 36.34 19.49
CA VAL A 586 10.55 34.95 19.82
C VAL A 586 11.19 34.88 21.20
N SER A 587 10.70 33.99 22.05
CA SER A 587 11.28 33.75 23.37
C SER A 587 12.37 32.68 23.33
N GLN A 588 13.06 32.49 24.46
CA GLN A 588 14.00 31.39 24.60
C GLN A 588 13.29 30.02 24.56
N ASP A 589 12.07 29.92 25.11
CA ASP A 589 11.26 28.70 25.11
C ASP A 589 10.85 28.28 23.68
N ASP A 590 10.51 29.24 22.82
CA ASP A 590 10.27 28.99 21.38
C ASP A 590 11.49 28.36 20.72
N LEU A 591 12.68 28.95 20.96
CA LEU A 591 13.92 28.50 20.35
C LEU A 591 14.30 27.10 20.86
N GLU A 592 14.20 26.84 22.16
CA GLU A 592 14.58 25.56 22.76
C GLU A 592 13.71 24.41 22.23
N TRP A 593 12.39 24.59 22.20
CA TRP A 593 11.49 23.54 21.71
C TRP A 593 11.69 23.25 20.22
N LEU A 594 11.77 24.29 19.37
CA LEU A 594 12.02 24.11 17.93
C LEU A 594 13.41 23.50 17.66
N THR A 595 14.41 23.85 18.47
CA THR A 595 15.76 23.24 18.40
C THR A 595 15.69 21.74 18.74
N ARG A 596 14.93 21.37 19.78
CA ARG A 596 14.73 19.96 20.14
C ARG A 596 14.05 19.17 19.03
N CYS A 597 13.02 19.72 18.39
CA CYS A 597 12.40 19.07 17.23
C CYS A 597 13.40 18.92 16.05
N ALA A 598 14.17 19.96 15.74
CA ALA A 598 15.18 19.88 14.68
C ALA A 598 16.24 18.80 15.00
N ALA A 599 16.77 18.80 16.22
CA ALA A 599 17.72 17.81 16.72
C ALA A 599 17.13 16.40 16.81
N GLY A 600 15.85 16.28 17.12
CA GLY A 600 15.08 15.03 17.19
C GLY A 600 14.82 14.41 15.82
N GLY A 601 15.22 15.09 14.75
CA GLY A 601 15.29 14.55 13.41
C GLY A 601 14.17 15.02 12.50
N PHE A 602 13.31 15.97 12.87
CA PHE A 602 12.30 16.45 11.92
C PHE A 602 12.92 16.99 10.63
N SER A 603 12.33 16.60 9.48
CA SER A 603 12.84 16.95 8.16
C SER A 603 12.55 18.41 7.79
N MET A 604 11.35 18.86 8.15
CA MET A 604 10.97 20.26 8.19
C MET A 604 10.47 20.60 9.60
N VAL A 605 10.90 21.75 10.11
CA VAL A 605 10.43 22.31 11.37
C VAL A 605 9.60 23.56 11.05
N MET A 606 8.29 23.44 11.26
CA MET A 606 7.37 24.56 11.08
C MET A 606 7.16 25.30 12.40
N THR A 607 7.13 26.63 12.36
CA THR A 607 6.82 27.44 13.55
C THR A 607 5.35 27.28 13.97
N CYS A 608 5.02 27.81 15.15
CA CYS A 608 3.64 28.09 15.50
C CYS A 608 3.03 29.18 14.58
N ALA A 609 1.72 29.40 14.70
CA ALA A 609 0.97 30.38 13.91
C ALA A 609 1.48 31.82 14.13
N ALA A 610 2.28 32.33 13.20
CA ALA A 610 2.90 33.64 13.27
C ALA A 610 1.98 34.74 12.71
N ASN A 611 1.70 35.73 13.54
CA ASN A 611 0.71 36.77 13.24
C ASN A 611 1.26 37.81 12.24
N VAL A 612 0.58 37.96 11.10
CA VAL A 612 0.99 38.85 10.00
C VAL A 612 0.58 40.32 10.20
N HIS A 613 -0.36 40.60 11.11
CA HIS A 613 -0.80 41.96 11.43
C HIS A 613 -1.23 42.08 12.91
N PRO A 614 -0.91 43.15 13.65
CA PRO A 614 -1.26 43.28 15.08
C PRO A 614 -2.73 42.97 15.42
N TYR A 615 -3.66 43.41 14.57
CA TYR A 615 -5.09 43.17 14.77
C TYR A 615 -5.50 41.70 14.64
N GLY A 616 -4.69 40.87 13.96
CA GLY A 616 -4.94 39.44 13.81
C GLY A 616 -4.58 38.60 15.02
N LYS A 617 -4.12 39.19 16.13
CA LYS A 617 -3.66 38.46 17.32
C LYS A 617 -4.79 37.70 18.01
N THR A 618 -4.56 36.43 18.27
CA THR A 618 -5.58 35.49 18.79
C THR A 618 -5.15 34.82 20.09
N PHE A 619 -3.87 34.51 20.25
CA PHE A 619 -3.39 33.70 21.39
C PHE A 619 -2.48 34.50 22.32
N PRO A 620 -2.50 34.23 23.64
CA PRO A 620 -1.41 34.63 24.53
C PRO A 620 -0.08 34.10 23.98
N GLY A 621 0.98 34.89 24.08
CA GLY A 621 2.31 34.49 23.58
C GLY A 621 2.34 34.05 22.11
N GLN A 622 1.49 34.64 21.25
CA GLN A 622 1.51 34.35 19.81
C GLN A 622 2.72 35.00 19.13
N MET A 623 3.50 34.22 18.39
CA MET A 623 4.61 34.69 17.57
C MET A 623 4.16 35.74 16.55
N GLY A 624 4.97 36.77 16.32
CA GLY A 624 4.72 37.84 15.36
C GLY A 624 5.65 37.80 14.15
N ILE A 625 5.15 38.25 13.00
CA ILE A 625 5.94 38.48 11.78
C ILE A 625 5.50 39.76 11.02
N HIS A 626 4.75 40.61 11.70
CA HIS A 626 4.18 41.84 11.14
C HIS A 626 5.11 43.07 11.20
N SER A 627 6.31 42.96 11.78
CA SER A 627 7.24 44.07 12.03
C SER A 627 8.69 43.59 12.06
N ASP A 628 9.62 44.47 11.71
CA ASP A 628 11.05 44.17 11.63
C ASP A 628 11.67 43.87 13.00
N LYS A 629 11.03 44.26 14.11
CA LYS A 629 11.46 43.86 15.47
C LYS A 629 11.46 42.35 15.68
N HIS A 630 10.72 41.59 14.86
CA HIS A 630 10.63 40.13 14.96
C HIS A 630 11.78 39.41 14.24
N LEU A 631 12.51 40.12 13.36
CA LEU A 631 13.51 39.51 12.48
C LEU A 631 14.65 38.85 13.25
N GLU A 632 15.13 39.45 14.34
CA GLU A 632 16.25 38.90 15.10
C GLU A 632 15.94 37.50 15.65
N GLY A 633 14.81 37.37 16.35
CA GLY A 633 14.35 36.10 16.91
C GLY A 633 14.04 35.05 15.83
N LEU A 634 13.37 35.47 14.76
CA LEU A 634 13.07 34.62 13.60
C LEU A 634 14.36 34.13 12.92
N SER A 635 15.39 34.97 12.82
CA SER A 635 16.68 34.60 12.23
C SER A 635 17.40 33.55 13.06
N ARG A 636 17.29 33.65 14.39
CA ARG A 636 17.84 32.63 15.30
C ARG A 636 17.15 31.27 15.09
N ILE A 637 15.82 31.24 14.96
CA ILE A 637 15.07 30.01 14.67
C ILE A 637 15.54 29.38 13.35
N ALA A 638 15.52 30.14 12.25
CA ALA A 638 15.90 29.63 10.93
C ALA A 638 17.34 29.11 10.90
N LYS A 639 18.26 29.82 11.56
CA LYS A 639 19.66 29.40 11.70
C LYS A 639 19.78 28.08 12.45
N THR A 640 19.16 27.97 13.61
CA THR A 640 19.30 26.77 14.47
C THR A 640 18.64 25.53 13.87
N ILE A 641 17.52 25.68 13.16
CA ILE A 641 16.91 24.56 12.41
C ILE A 641 17.88 24.06 11.32
N ARG A 642 18.49 24.98 10.57
CA ARG A 642 19.46 24.65 9.51
C ARG A 642 20.72 23.98 10.06
N GLU A 643 21.23 24.43 11.21
CA GLU A 643 22.39 23.82 11.89
C GLU A 643 22.15 22.34 12.25
N HIS A 644 20.89 21.93 12.45
CA HIS A 644 20.50 20.53 12.69
C HIS A 644 20.03 19.80 11.42
N GLY A 645 20.26 20.38 10.24
CA GLY A 645 19.89 19.80 8.96
C GLY A 645 18.38 19.66 8.74
N GLY A 646 17.58 20.56 9.32
CA GLY A 646 16.15 20.68 9.05
C GLY A 646 15.86 21.80 8.05
N VAL A 647 14.76 21.66 7.31
CA VAL A 647 14.16 22.73 6.50
C VAL A 647 13.27 23.60 7.38
N SER A 648 13.32 24.91 7.23
CA SER A 648 12.62 25.87 8.09
C SER A 648 11.45 26.55 7.36
N SER A 649 10.26 26.54 7.97
CA SER A 649 9.07 27.20 7.42
C SER A 649 8.27 27.96 8.50
N VAL A 650 7.78 29.15 8.16
CA VAL A 650 6.90 29.94 9.04
C VAL A 650 5.45 29.80 8.60
N GLN A 651 4.54 29.43 9.51
CA GLN A 651 3.12 29.48 9.22
C GLN A 651 2.56 30.90 9.39
N LEU A 652 2.11 31.51 8.28
CA LEU A 652 1.50 32.84 8.26
C LEU A 652 0.04 32.78 8.68
N HIS A 653 -0.33 33.56 9.69
CA HIS A 653 -1.65 33.50 10.33
C HIS A 653 -2.26 34.88 10.58
N HIS A 654 -3.59 34.94 10.53
CA HIS A 654 -4.39 36.07 11.00
C HIS A 654 -5.74 35.59 11.55
N GLY A 655 -6.08 35.97 12.80
CA GLY A 655 -7.24 35.47 13.53
C GLY A 655 -8.61 35.82 12.94
N GLY A 656 -8.69 36.92 12.19
CA GLY A 656 -9.94 37.39 11.59
C GLY A 656 -11.03 37.58 12.64
N ILE A 657 -12.23 37.03 12.42
CA ILE A 657 -13.36 37.19 13.36
C ILE A 657 -13.08 36.58 14.75
N ARG A 658 -12.01 35.78 14.87
CA ARG A 658 -11.57 35.11 16.10
C ARG A 658 -10.38 35.83 16.76
N ALA A 659 -9.99 37.01 16.29
CA ALA A 659 -8.98 37.82 16.97
C ALA A 659 -9.45 38.19 18.39
N SER A 660 -8.55 38.20 19.35
CA SER A 660 -8.89 38.41 20.77
C SER A 660 -8.76 39.87 21.15
N THR A 661 -9.88 40.52 21.46
CA THR A 661 -9.91 41.93 21.91
C THR A 661 -9.15 42.16 23.20
N TRP A 662 -9.19 41.20 24.13
CA TRP A 662 -8.43 41.22 25.37
C TRP A 662 -6.91 41.27 25.13
N LEU A 663 -6.43 40.64 24.05
CA LEU A 663 -5.01 40.57 23.72
C LEU A 663 -4.55 41.69 22.77
N GLY A 664 -5.42 42.66 22.48
CA GLY A 664 -5.17 43.76 21.55
C GLY A 664 -5.47 43.43 20.08
N GLY A 665 -6.06 42.26 19.79
CA GLY A 665 -6.59 41.92 18.48
C GLY A 665 -7.89 42.68 18.19
N THR A 666 -8.25 42.82 16.92
CA THR A 666 -9.52 43.43 16.49
C THR A 666 -10.26 42.43 15.60
N PRO A 667 -11.40 41.89 16.04
CA PRO A 667 -12.21 40.98 15.23
C PRO A 667 -12.61 41.64 13.90
N VAL A 668 -12.13 41.08 12.80
CA VAL A 668 -12.43 41.55 11.44
C VAL A 668 -12.62 40.38 10.49
N GLY A 669 -13.43 40.53 9.46
CA GLY A 669 -13.69 39.44 8.51
C GLY A 669 -14.12 39.95 7.14
N PRO A 670 -14.51 39.05 6.23
CA PRO A 670 -15.07 39.45 4.95
C PRO A 670 -16.39 40.22 5.07
N SER A 671 -17.15 40.00 6.15
CA SER A 671 -18.46 40.64 6.38
C SER A 671 -18.67 40.92 7.86
N ASP A 672 -19.64 41.78 8.17
CA ASP A 672 -20.02 42.08 9.55
C ASP A 672 -20.63 40.83 10.22
N ILE A 673 -20.14 40.48 11.41
CA ILE A 673 -20.67 39.39 12.24
C ILE A 673 -20.88 39.93 13.65
N SER A 674 -22.07 40.51 13.86
CA SER A 674 -22.43 41.18 15.12
C SER A 674 -22.25 40.30 16.36
N ALA A 675 -22.61 39.00 16.27
CA ALA A 675 -22.47 38.05 17.38
C ALA A 675 -21.03 37.88 17.89
N MET A 676 -20.03 38.15 17.04
CA MET A 676 -18.60 38.06 17.36
C MET A 676 -17.95 39.45 17.53
N GLY A 677 -18.73 40.53 17.43
CA GLY A 677 -18.23 41.90 17.39
C GLY A 677 -17.30 42.19 16.20
N ALA A 678 -17.37 41.36 15.14
CA ALA A 678 -16.47 41.45 14.01
C ALA A 678 -16.99 42.38 12.92
N LYS A 679 -16.12 43.26 12.42
CA LYS A 679 -16.42 44.18 11.32
C LYS A 679 -15.99 43.61 9.98
N GLY A 680 -16.79 43.87 8.94
CA GLY A 680 -16.42 43.59 7.55
C GLY A 680 -15.32 44.54 7.08
N LEU A 681 -14.26 43.99 6.51
CA LEU A 681 -13.16 44.78 5.94
C LEU A 681 -13.65 45.60 4.75
N SER A 682 -13.25 46.86 4.64
CA SER A 682 -13.36 47.63 3.40
C SER A 682 -12.48 47.01 2.30
N LEU A 683 -12.73 47.39 1.03
CA LEU A 683 -11.91 46.89 -0.09
C LEU A 683 -10.42 47.23 0.09
N GLU A 684 -10.13 48.42 0.59
CA GLU A 684 -8.76 48.86 0.90
C GLU A 684 -8.12 48.01 1.99
N GLU A 685 -8.87 47.70 3.06
CA GLU A 685 -8.36 46.83 4.13
C GLU A 685 -8.18 45.37 3.67
N VAL A 686 -8.95 44.89 2.68
CA VAL A 686 -8.69 43.57 2.04
C VAL A 686 -7.37 43.58 1.28
N HIS A 687 -7.06 44.68 0.57
CA HIS A 687 -5.76 44.82 -0.09
C HIS A 687 -4.62 44.92 0.93
N SER A 688 -4.79 45.70 2.00
CA SER A 688 -3.80 45.78 3.08
C SER A 688 -3.57 44.42 3.73
N LEU A 689 -4.64 43.64 3.99
CA LEU A 689 -4.52 42.29 4.52
C LEU A 689 -3.70 41.39 3.59
N ARG A 690 -3.96 41.41 2.28
CA ARG A 690 -3.16 40.69 1.29
C ARG A 690 -1.69 41.10 1.39
N ASP A 691 -1.42 42.39 1.41
CA ASP A 691 -0.07 42.96 1.41
C ASP A 691 0.67 42.65 2.73
N ASP A 692 -0.04 42.52 3.86
CA ASP A 692 0.52 42.08 5.14
C ASP A 692 1.03 40.64 5.10
N PHE A 693 0.29 39.71 4.46
CA PHE A 693 0.76 38.34 4.25
C PHE A 693 2.01 38.32 3.36
N ILE A 694 2.04 39.10 2.29
CA ILE A 694 3.18 39.19 1.37
C ILE A 694 4.40 39.78 2.10
N ALA A 695 4.21 40.86 2.86
CA ALA A 695 5.28 41.49 3.64
C ALA A 695 5.81 40.56 4.74
N ALA A 696 4.94 39.78 5.38
CA ALA A 696 5.34 38.77 6.36
C ALA A 696 6.19 37.66 5.72
N ALA A 697 5.79 37.14 4.55
CA ALA A 697 6.60 36.16 3.81
C ALA A 697 7.98 36.71 3.45
N HIS A 698 8.05 37.96 2.99
CA HIS A 698 9.32 38.61 2.69
C HIS A 698 10.18 38.83 3.94
N ARG A 699 9.57 39.04 5.12
CA ARG A 699 10.32 39.05 6.40
C ARG A 699 10.83 37.67 6.79
N ALA A 700 10.07 36.61 6.55
CA ALA A 700 10.54 35.23 6.77
C ALA A 700 11.77 34.93 5.90
N GLU A 701 11.73 35.31 4.63
CA GLU A 701 12.88 35.22 3.72
C GLU A 701 14.09 36.02 4.24
N ARG A 702 13.90 37.27 4.66
CA ARG A 702 14.97 38.12 5.23
C ARG A 702 15.56 37.54 6.51
N ALA A 703 14.75 36.86 7.31
CA ALA A 703 15.20 36.12 8.49
C ALA A 703 15.93 34.81 8.13
N GLY A 704 15.94 34.44 6.85
CA GLY A 704 16.65 33.27 6.36
C GLY A 704 15.83 31.98 6.35
N PHE A 705 14.52 32.02 6.56
CA PHE A 705 13.70 30.81 6.38
C PHE A 705 13.79 30.26 4.95
N ASP A 706 13.56 28.95 4.81
CA ASP A 706 13.54 28.30 3.50
C ASP A 706 12.18 28.51 2.80
N GLY A 707 11.11 28.71 3.57
CA GLY A 707 9.79 29.05 3.06
C GLY A 707 8.78 29.57 4.09
N VAL A 708 7.53 29.65 3.63
CA VAL A 708 6.34 29.93 4.45
C VAL A 708 5.19 29.01 4.11
N GLU A 709 4.28 28.82 5.06
CA GLU A 709 2.98 28.20 4.83
C GLU A 709 1.85 29.23 4.98
N VAL A 710 0.98 29.35 3.96
CA VAL A 710 -0.23 30.19 4.01
C VAL A 710 -1.34 29.41 4.72
N HIS A 711 -1.83 29.93 5.85
CA HIS A 711 -2.83 29.23 6.66
C HIS A 711 -4.28 29.51 6.18
N ALA A 712 -4.84 28.60 5.39
CA ALA A 712 -6.22 28.64 4.88
C ALA A 712 -7.14 27.58 5.53
N ALA A 713 -6.90 27.25 6.80
CA ALA A 713 -7.60 26.19 7.53
C ALA A 713 -8.20 26.69 8.86
N PHE A 714 -9.00 25.85 9.52
CA PHE A 714 -9.55 26.01 10.88
C PHE A 714 -10.37 27.30 11.12
N GLY A 715 -10.95 27.88 10.07
CA GLY A 715 -11.86 29.02 10.21
C GLY A 715 -11.15 30.34 10.51
N TRP A 716 -9.86 30.47 10.17
CA TRP A 716 -9.14 31.75 10.23
C TRP A 716 -9.46 32.63 9.04
N ILE A 717 -8.83 33.82 8.93
CA ILE A 717 -9.32 34.85 8.01
C ILE A 717 -9.42 34.38 6.56
N ILE A 718 -8.46 33.60 6.05
CA ILE A 718 -8.53 33.10 4.68
C ILE A 718 -9.69 32.12 4.52
N THR A 719 -9.88 31.17 5.45
CA THR A 719 -11.05 30.29 5.49
C THR A 719 -12.36 31.09 5.57
N GLN A 720 -12.39 32.21 6.29
CA GLN A 720 -13.57 33.08 6.37
C GLN A 720 -13.89 33.68 5.00
N PHE A 721 -12.90 34.11 4.21
CA PHE A 721 -13.11 34.55 2.82
C PHE A 721 -13.55 33.42 1.90
N LEU A 722 -12.98 32.22 2.06
CA LEU A 722 -13.36 31.04 1.28
C LEU A 722 -14.78 30.56 1.59
N SER A 723 -15.27 30.77 2.80
CA SER A 723 -16.55 30.23 3.25
C SER A 723 -17.73 31.14 2.85
N PRO A 724 -18.75 30.64 2.11
CA PRO A 724 -19.96 31.40 1.82
C PRO A 724 -20.82 31.65 3.07
N LEU A 725 -20.54 30.96 4.19
CA LEU A 725 -21.19 31.26 5.46
C LEU A 725 -20.72 32.61 6.01
N TYR A 726 -19.42 32.88 5.96
CA TYR A 726 -18.81 34.08 6.53
C TYR A 726 -18.69 35.21 5.51
N ASN A 727 -18.48 34.91 4.23
CA ASN A 727 -18.26 35.90 3.18
C ASN A 727 -19.55 36.23 2.42
N GLN A 728 -20.23 37.27 2.88
CA GLN A 728 -21.44 37.84 2.28
C GLN A 728 -21.15 39.09 1.43
N ARG A 729 -19.89 39.30 1.00
CA ARG A 729 -19.53 40.49 0.20
C ARG A 729 -20.17 40.44 -1.18
N THR A 730 -20.48 41.63 -1.71
CA THR A 730 -21.00 41.83 -3.07
C THR A 730 -19.95 42.39 -4.03
N ASP A 731 -18.73 42.66 -3.55
CA ASP A 731 -17.62 43.12 -4.36
C ASP A 731 -16.82 41.96 -5.00
N ARG A 732 -15.64 42.28 -5.57
CA ARG A 732 -14.77 41.30 -6.25
C ARG A 732 -14.17 40.22 -5.33
N TYR A 733 -14.37 40.30 -4.02
CA TYR A 733 -13.87 39.34 -3.03
C TYR A 733 -14.98 38.48 -2.38
N GLY A 734 -16.24 38.58 -2.81
CA GLY A 734 -17.32 37.68 -2.35
C GLY A 734 -18.39 37.35 -3.38
N GLY A 735 -19.42 36.66 -2.91
CA GLY A 735 -20.47 36.06 -3.75
C GLY A 735 -19.97 34.80 -4.44
N SER A 736 -19.60 34.91 -5.72
CA SER A 736 -19.20 33.75 -6.53
C SER A 736 -17.97 33.04 -5.95
N PHE A 737 -17.87 31.73 -6.19
CA PHE A 737 -16.69 30.92 -5.82
C PHE A 737 -15.38 31.58 -6.28
N ARG A 738 -15.31 32.03 -7.55
CA ARG A 738 -14.13 32.70 -8.12
C ARG A 738 -13.70 33.96 -7.34
N ASN A 739 -14.66 34.72 -6.82
CA ASN A 739 -14.38 35.91 -6.02
C ASN A 739 -13.93 35.54 -4.60
N ARG A 740 -14.56 34.54 -3.97
CA ARG A 740 -14.21 34.08 -2.62
C ARG A 740 -12.77 33.53 -2.54
N VAL A 741 -12.32 32.82 -3.57
CA VAL A 741 -10.94 32.28 -3.62
C VAL A 741 -9.88 33.32 -3.99
N ARG A 742 -10.30 34.51 -4.44
CA ARG A 742 -9.39 35.52 -5.01
C ARG A 742 -8.29 35.94 -4.06
N LEU A 743 -8.62 36.25 -2.81
CA LEU A 743 -7.66 36.72 -1.81
C LEU A 743 -6.52 35.71 -1.59
N LEU A 744 -6.85 34.42 -1.47
CA LEU A 744 -5.86 33.35 -1.27
C LEU A 744 -4.83 33.33 -2.40
N PHE A 745 -5.29 33.34 -3.66
CA PHE A 745 -4.38 33.26 -4.80
C PHE A 745 -3.64 34.58 -5.04
N GLU A 746 -4.25 35.74 -4.77
CA GLU A 746 -3.53 37.02 -4.81
C GLU A 746 -2.40 37.07 -3.76
N ILE A 747 -2.58 36.44 -2.59
CA ILE A 747 -1.51 36.28 -1.58
C ILE A 747 -0.39 35.37 -2.13
N ILE A 748 -0.73 34.17 -2.63
CA ILE A 748 0.26 33.23 -3.17
C ILE A 748 1.06 33.86 -4.32
N ASP A 749 0.37 34.53 -5.24
CA ASP A 749 0.96 35.23 -6.39
C ASP A 749 1.91 36.33 -5.92
N GLY A 750 1.48 37.16 -4.96
CA GLY A 750 2.30 38.24 -4.42
C GLY A 750 3.52 37.75 -3.65
N ILE A 751 3.41 36.63 -2.91
CA ILE A 751 4.57 36.01 -2.23
C ILE A 751 5.57 35.53 -3.29
N ARG A 752 5.08 34.84 -4.33
CA ARG A 752 5.94 34.32 -5.41
C ARG A 752 6.63 35.42 -6.21
N GLU A 753 5.97 36.56 -6.41
CA GLU A 753 6.54 37.74 -7.06
C GLU A 753 7.57 38.45 -6.16
N LYS A 754 7.32 38.53 -4.86
CA LYS A 754 8.12 39.34 -3.93
C LYS A 754 9.37 38.63 -3.39
N CYS A 755 9.28 37.33 -3.16
CA CYS A 755 10.36 36.52 -2.60
C CYS A 755 11.29 35.97 -3.70
N ARG A 756 12.45 35.45 -3.30
CA ARG A 756 13.44 34.82 -4.18
C ARG A 756 12.81 33.64 -4.93
N PRO A 757 13.27 33.34 -6.16
CA PRO A 757 12.69 32.27 -6.99
C PRO A 757 12.65 30.90 -6.31
N ASP A 758 13.61 30.61 -5.46
CA ASP A 758 13.78 29.34 -4.74
C ASP A 758 13.12 29.30 -3.35
N PHE A 759 12.33 30.32 -2.98
CA PHE A 759 11.60 30.35 -1.71
C PHE A 759 10.42 29.36 -1.71
N GLN A 760 10.28 28.54 -0.68
CA GLN A 760 9.17 27.58 -0.60
C GLN A 760 7.86 28.25 -0.18
N ILE A 761 6.75 27.85 -0.81
CA ILE A 761 5.40 28.25 -0.42
C ILE A 761 4.56 26.99 -0.18
N GLY A 762 4.14 26.80 1.08
CA GLY A 762 3.13 25.83 1.48
C GLY A 762 1.73 26.44 1.52
N LEU A 763 0.71 25.60 1.35
CA LEU A 763 -0.68 25.94 1.62
C LEU A 763 -1.29 24.94 2.59
N ARG A 764 -1.82 25.41 3.72
CA ARG A 764 -2.60 24.56 4.64
C ARG A 764 -4.08 24.76 4.44
N LEU A 765 -4.81 23.69 4.17
CA LEU A 765 -6.23 23.74 3.78
C LEU A 765 -7.10 22.82 4.65
N SER A 766 -8.22 23.37 5.14
CA SER A 766 -9.27 22.56 5.76
C SER A 766 -10.20 22.03 4.68
N MET A 767 -10.52 20.75 4.77
CA MET A 767 -11.38 20.06 3.78
C MET A 767 -12.88 20.24 4.06
N GLU A 768 -13.24 20.63 5.29
CA GLU A 768 -14.62 20.76 5.76
C GLU A 768 -14.73 21.75 6.94
N ARG A 769 -15.94 21.88 7.51
CA ARG A 769 -16.31 22.75 8.65
C ARG A 769 -16.20 24.24 8.31
N HIS A 770 -16.62 25.08 9.26
CA HIS A 770 -16.54 26.55 9.13
C HIS A 770 -17.24 27.10 7.88
N GLY A 771 -18.32 26.43 7.45
CA GLY A 771 -19.08 26.77 6.25
C GLY A 771 -18.38 26.47 4.92
N MET A 772 -17.24 25.78 4.92
CA MET A 772 -16.55 25.35 3.71
C MET A 772 -17.38 24.29 2.96
N ILE A 773 -17.46 24.41 1.65
CA ILE A 773 -18.12 23.45 0.76
C ILE A 773 -17.07 22.51 0.18
N LEU A 774 -17.16 21.21 0.47
CA LEU A 774 -16.13 20.22 0.11
C LEU A 774 -15.74 20.25 -1.37
N SER A 775 -16.73 20.31 -2.27
CA SER A 775 -16.52 20.35 -3.72
C SER A 775 -15.81 21.62 -4.21
N GLU A 776 -16.00 22.75 -3.54
CA GLU A 776 -15.31 24.00 -3.83
C GLU A 776 -13.87 23.97 -3.31
N ILE A 777 -13.64 23.38 -2.15
CA ILE A 777 -12.30 23.27 -1.57
C ILE A 777 -11.44 22.28 -2.36
N ARG A 778 -12.04 21.21 -2.86
CA ARG A 778 -11.38 20.34 -3.83
C ARG A 778 -10.96 21.11 -5.09
N GLN A 779 -11.77 22.06 -5.58
CA GLN A 779 -11.39 22.92 -6.70
C GLN A 779 -10.26 23.90 -6.34
N VAL A 780 -10.24 24.43 -5.12
CA VAL A 780 -9.11 25.25 -4.62
C VAL A 780 -7.82 24.44 -4.61
N ALA A 781 -7.86 23.22 -4.07
CA ALA A 781 -6.72 22.31 -4.07
C ALA A 781 -6.27 21.97 -5.50
N ALA A 782 -7.20 21.59 -6.38
CA ALA A 782 -6.89 21.28 -7.77
C ALA A 782 -6.19 22.45 -8.48
N ARG A 783 -6.70 23.68 -8.33
CA ARG A 783 -6.08 24.87 -8.89
C ARG A 783 -4.68 25.13 -8.31
N ALA A 784 -4.48 24.92 -7.01
CA ALA A 784 -3.17 25.10 -6.37
C ALA A 784 -2.14 24.07 -6.87
N LEU A 785 -2.57 22.83 -7.12
CA LEU A 785 -1.75 21.76 -7.70
C LEU A 785 -1.43 22.02 -9.18
N GLU A 786 -2.39 22.55 -9.95
CA GLU A 786 -2.25 22.83 -11.39
C GLU A 786 -1.35 24.04 -11.67
N GLU A 787 -1.50 25.13 -10.90
CA GLU A 787 -0.70 26.35 -11.10
C GLU A 787 0.76 26.22 -10.64
N GLU A 788 1.06 25.25 -9.77
CA GLU A 788 2.41 24.95 -9.25
C GLU A 788 3.20 26.16 -8.70
N LYS A 789 2.46 27.13 -8.15
CA LYS A 789 3.01 28.30 -7.46
C LYS A 789 3.33 28.01 -5.99
N ILE A 790 2.70 26.97 -5.44
CA ILE A 790 3.05 26.35 -4.17
C ILE A 790 3.97 25.15 -4.41
N ASP A 791 4.65 24.72 -3.36
CA ASP A 791 5.59 23.60 -3.37
C ASP A 791 5.01 22.40 -2.60
N TYR A 792 4.17 22.66 -1.60
CA TYR A 792 3.41 21.63 -0.90
C TYR A 792 2.01 22.07 -0.45
N LEU A 793 1.10 21.11 -0.34
CA LEU A 793 -0.27 21.24 0.19
C LEU A 793 -0.40 20.41 1.48
N ASP A 794 -0.61 21.08 2.61
CA ASP A 794 -0.91 20.46 3.91
C ASP A 794 -2.43 20.35 4.10
N LEU A 795 -2.93 19.12 4.07
CA LEU A 795 -4.33 18.79 4.32
C LEU A 795 -4.56 18.61 5.83
N ALA A 796 -5.53 19.35 6.36
CA ALA A 796 -5.85 19.36 7.79
C ALA A 796 -7.24 18.73 8.09
N PRO A 797 -7.40 17.39 8.03
CA PRO A 797 -8.66 16.68 8.32
C PRO A 797 -9.03 16.60 9.81
N TRP A 798 -8.18 17.05 10.73
CA TRP A 798 -8.19 16.72 12.16
C TRP A 798 -7.89 15.26 12.49
N ASP A 799 -8.40 14.33 11.68
CA ASP A 799 -8.18 12.90 11.78
C ASP A 799 -8.01 12.30 10.38
N CYS A 800 -6.83 11.75 10.08
CA CYS A 800 -6.53 11.24 8.73
C CYS A 800 -7.38 10.03 8.33
N SER A 801 -8.02 9.32 9.27
CA SER A 801 -8.96 8.23 8.94
C SER A 801 -10.42 8.69 8.82
N LYS A 802 -10.68 10.00 8.82
CA LYS A 802 -12.06 10.50 8.75
C LYS A 802 -12.69 10.12 7.40
N MET A 803 -13.86 9.50 7.45
CA MET A 803 -14.69 9.19 6.27
C MET A 803 -15.53 10.38 5.83
N VAL A 804 -15.88 10.41 4.55
CA VAL A 804 -16.77 11.42 3.95
C VAL A 804 -18.20 11.24 4.49
N GLN A 805 -18.82 12.35 4.92
CA GLN A 805 -20.17 12.34 5.51
C GLN A 805 -21.27 12.91 4.58
N GLU A 806 -20.93 13.47 3.42
CA GLU A 806 -21.90 14.04 2.48
C GLU A 806 -22.68 12.94 1.71
N GLU A 807 -24.02 13.05 1.67
CA GLU A 807 -24.90 12.16 0.92
C GLU A 807 -24.60 12.22 -0.58
N GLY A 808 -24.38 11.06 -1.22
CA GLY A 808 -24.08 10.94 -2.65
C GLY A 808 -22.58 10.86 -2.99
N LEU A 809 -21.70 11.22 -2.05
CA LEU A 809 -20.25 10.95 -2.10
C LEU A 809 -19.82 9.89 -1.08
N SER A 810 -20.78 9.35 -0.31
CA SER A 810 -20.65 8.40 0.81
C SER A 810 -20.27 6.96 0.41
N GLU A 811 -19.61 6.77 -0.72
CA GLU A 811 -19.00 5.49 -1.11
C GLU A 811 -17.63 5.37 -0.45
N ARG A 812 -17.52 4.70 0.72
CA ARG A 812 -16.28 4.12 1.32
C ARG A 812 -14.95 4.90 1.16
N ARG A 813 -14.97 6.23 1.08
CA ARG A 813 -13.76 7.05 0.87
C ARG A 813 -13.42 7.85 2.11
N THR A 814 -12.12 7.99 2.37
CA THR A 814 -11.59 8.91 3.38
C THR A 814 -11.63 10.33 2.82
N LEU A 815 -11.74 11.32 3.71
CA LEU A 815 -11.67 12.73 3.32
C LEU A 815 -10.34 13.04 2.63
N LEU A 816 -9.27 12.35 3.03
CA LEU A 816 -7.93 12.46 2.46
C LEU A 816 -7.89 11.99 0.99
N SER A 817 -8.49 10.83 0.67
CA SER A 817 -8.49 10.25 -0.68
C SER A 817 -9.05 11.19 -1.76
N ILE A 818 -10.06 12.01 -1.41
CA ILE A 818 -10.65 12.99 -2.34
C ILE A 818 -9.63 13.99 -2.91
N PHE A 819 -8.62 14.31 -2.10
CA PHE A 819 -7.60 15.30 -2.42
C PHE A 819 -6.32 14.66 -2.94
N THR A 820 -5.93 13.49 -2.43
CA THR A 820 -4.72 12.78 -2.89
C THR A 820 -4.91 12.17 -4.28
N GLU A 821 -6.15 11.94 -4.74
CA GLU A 821 -6.48 11.54 -6.12
C GLU A 821 -6.37 12.67 -7.15
N LEU A 822 -6.21 13.94 -6.72
CA LEU A 822 -6.11 15.06 -7.65
C LEU A 822 -4.82 14.94 -8.48
N PRO A 823 -4.90 15.18 -9.82
CA PRO A 823 -3.72 15.19 -10.66
C PRO A 823 -2.77 16.29 -10.19
N ARG A 824 -1.49 15.95 -10.06
CA ARG A 824 -0.41 16.85 -9.66
C ARG A 824 0.87 16.45 -10.36
N SER A 825 1.73 17.42 -10.64
CA SER A 825 3.07 17.18 -11.17
C SER A 825 4.09 17.30 -10.04
N SER A 826 4.59 18.50 -9.76
CA SER A 826 5.71 18.69 -8.82
C SER A 826 5.27 18.99 -7.38
N VAL A 827 4.06 19.50 -7.16
CA VAL A 827 3.54 19.86 -5.84
C VAL A 827 3.32 18.62 -4.98
N LYS A 828 3.85 18.62 -3.75
CA LYS A 828 3.71 17.50 -2.81
C LYS A 828 2.48 17.67 -1.92
N ILE A 829 1.76 16.60 -1.63
CA ILE A 829 0.60 16.63 -0.71
C ILE A 829 0.99 15.94 0.58
N GLY A 830 0.65 16.52 1.73
CA GLY A 830 0.77 15.85 3.00
C GLY A 830 -0.43 16.10 3.89
N ALA A 831 -0.45 15.42 5.04
CA ALA A 831 -1.55 15.57 5.98
C ALA A 831 -1.11 15.55 7.43
N SER A 832 -1.91 16.22 8.26
CA SER A 832 -1.85 16.16 9.73
C SER A 832 -3.16 15.64 10.32
N GLY A 833 -3.12 14.85 11.39
CA GLY A 833 -4.34 14.46 12.09
C GLY A 833 -4.23 13.11 12.79
N LYS A 834 -4.10 13.14 14.12
CA LYS A 834 -3.96 11.96 15.00
C LYS A 834 -2.91 10.94 14.51
N ILE A 835 -1.79 11.42 13.99
CA ILE A 835 -0.65 10.59 13.63
C ILE A 835 0.22 10.45 14.89
N MET A 836 0.11 9.30 15.56
CA MET A 836 0.72 9.03 16.89
C MET A 836 1.69 7.83 16.90
N SER A 837 1.83 7.13 15.78
CA SER A 837 2.71 5.96 15.62
C SER A 837 3.34 5.95 14.23
N THR A 838 4.44 5.20 14.08
CA THR A 838 5.11 4.98 12.80
C THR A 838 4.17 4.32 11.80
N GLU A 839 3.41 3.30 12.23
CA GLU A 839 2.36 2.65 11.44
C GLU A 839 1.35 3.66 10.90
N ARG A 840 0.83 4.56 11.75
CA ARG A 840 -0.13 5.57 11.34
C ARG A 840 0.47 6.57 10.35
N ALA A 841 1.76 6.90 10.50
CA ALA A 841 2.47 7.76 9.56
C ALA A 841 2.60 7.08 8.18
N MET A 842 2.93 5.79 8.15
CA MET A 842 2.97 5.00 6.93
C MET A 842 1.60 4.93 6.25
N ALA A 843 0.54 4.63 7.00
CA ALA A 843 -0.83 4.58 6.48
C ALA A 843 -1.29 5.90 5.80
N VAL A 844 -0.78 7.04 6.25
CA VAL A 844 -1.06 8.34 5.62
C VAL A 844 -0.32 8.49 4.28
N LEU A 845 0.91 7.99 4.17
CA LEU A 845 1.63 7.94 2.90
C LEU A 845 0.95 6.98 1.92
N ASP A 846 0.53 5.81 2.40
CA ASP A 846 -0.20 4.80 1.62
C ASP A 846 -1.54 5.32 1.11
N ALA A 847 -2.13 6.31 1.79
CA ALA A 847 -3.34 7.01 1.33
C ALA A 847 -3.07 8.05 0.22
N GLY A 848 -1.86 8.11 -0.33
CA GLY A 848 -1.48 9.02 -1.41
C GLY A 848 -0.85 10.32 -0.98
N CYS A 849 -0.41 10.44 0.28
CA CYS A 849 0.40 11.57 0.72
C CYS A 849 1.89 11.35 0.40
N ASP A 850 2.57 12.44 0.06
CA ASP A 850 4.00 12.52 -0.11
C ASP A 850 4.73 12.73 1.22
N PHE A 851 4.07 13.31 2.24
CA PHE A 851 4.63 13.51 3.57
C PHE A 851 3.58 13.52 4.70
N VAL A 852 4.05 13.38 5.94
CA VAL A 852 3.22 13.47 7.15
C VAL A 852 3.66 14.63 8.04
N MET A 853 2.70 15.23 8.73
CA MET A 853 2.96 16.29 9.71
C MET A 853 2.50 15.89 11.10
N LEU A 854 3.44 15.86 12.04
CA LEU A 854 3.20 15.44 13.42
C LEU A 854 2.92 16.64 14.32
N GLY A 855 1.76 16.62 14.97
CA GLY A 855 1.38 17.61 15.98
C GLY A 855 1.54 17.06 17.39
N LYS A 856 0.49 16.44 17.93
CA LYS A 856 0.48 15.84 19.27
C LYS A 856 1.64 14.88 19.53
N ALA A 857 2.00 14.05 18.54
CA ALA A 857 3.13 13.14 18.67
C ALA A 857 4.47 13.88 18.89
N ALA A 858 4.69 15.01 18.23
CA ALA A 858 5.90 15.81 18.41
C ALA A 858 5.97 16.51 19.77
N ILE A 859 4.81 16.83 20.37
CA ILE A 859 4.71 17.34 21.75
C ILE A 859 5.09 16.25 22.75
N LEU A 860 4.61 15.03 22.53
CA LEU A 860 4.87 13.90 23.41
C LEU A 860 6.30 13.37 23.28
N ASP A 861 6.87 13.47 22.08
CA ASP A 861 8.23 13.03 21.80
C ASP A 861 8.84 13.83 20.62
N PRO A 862 9.68 14.84 20.88
CA PRO A 862 10.34 15.60 19.83
C PRO A 862 11.38 14.77 19.07
N GLU A 863 11.75 13.58 19.56
CA GLU A 863 12.64 12.62 18.89
C GLU A 863 11.90 11.54 18.10
N PHE A 864 10.58 11.70 17.91
CA PHE A 864 9.75 10.76 17.15
C PHE A 864 10.43 10.30 15.84
N PRO A 865 10.96 11.18 14.96
CA PRO A 865 11.53 10.72 13.69
C PRO A 865 12.72 9.77 13.87
N LYS A 866 13.60 10.05 14.85
CA LYS A 866 14.74 9.18 15.16
C LYS A 866 14.30 7.84 15.72
N LYS A 867 13.33 7.84 16.64
CA LYS A 867 12.82 6.61 17.26
C LYS A 867 12.04 5.77 16.26
N ALA A 868 11.21 6.39 15.44
CA ALA A 868 10.49 5.73 14.35
C ALA A 868 11.42 5.12 13.28
N LEU A 869 12.60 5.72 13.07
CA LEU A 869 13.63 5.14 12.17
C LEU A 869 14.27 3.89 12.77
N GLN A 870 14.46 3.87 14.10
CA GLN A 870 15.05 2.75 14.82
C GLN A 870 14.05 1.63 15.12
N ASP A 871 12.78 2.00 15.29
CA ASP A 871 11.68 1.13 15.67
C ASP A 871 10.46 1.40 14.75
N PRO A 872 10.24 0.54 13.74
CA PRO A 872 9.09 0.64 12.84
C PRO A 872 7.72 0.52 13.53
N GLU A 873 7.66 -0.01 14.75
CA GLU A 873 6.43 -0.13 15.54
C GLU A 873 6.30 0.99 16.59
N TYR A 874 7.22 1.96 16.57
CA TYR A 874 7.24 3.04 17.56
C TYR A 874 5.88 3.76 17.65
N GLN A 875 5.42 3.93 18.88
CA GLN A 875 4.21 4.66 19.24
C GLN A 875 4.51 5.59 20.41
N THR A 876 3.97 6.81 20.36
CA THR A 876 4.08 7.75 21.47
C THR A 876 3.26 7.31 22.67
N LEU A 877 3.60 7.80 23.87
CA LEU A 877 2.84 7.53 25.08
C LEU A 877 1.33 7.83 24.91
N PRO A 878 0.45 7.00 25.51
CA PRO A 878 -0.97 7.30 25.54
C PRO A 878 -1.25 8.55 26.37
N LEU A 879 -2.30 9.27 25.99
CA LEU A 879 -2.80 10.41 26.76
C LEU A 879 -3.79 9.95 27.84
N PRO A 880 -3.92 10.67 28.98
CA PRO A 880 -3.14 11.85 29.36
C PRO A 880 -1.70 11.51 29.82
N VAL A 881 -0.79 12.47 29.75
CA VAL A 881 0.58 12.36 30.26
C VAL A 881 0.84 13.30 31.44
N THR A 882 1.87 13.01 32.24
CA THR A 882 2.24 13.85 33.39
C THR A 882 2.92 15.15 32.94
N GLU A 883 2.79 16.21 33.74
CA GLU A 883 3.55 17.46 33.54
C GLU A 883 5.07 17.20 33.56
N GLU A 884 5.54 16.26 34.38
CA GLU A 884 6.94 15.85 34.45
C GLU A 884 7.43 15.30 33.10
N HIS A 885 6.64 14.45 32.44
CA HIS A 885 6.95 13.96 31.11
C HIS A 885 7.07 15.12 30.10
N LEU A 886 6.09 16.02 30.07
CA LEU A 886 6.11 17.17 29.15
C LEU A 886 7.32 18.09 29.40
N LYS A 887 7.67 18.36 30.65
CA LYS A 887 8.91 19.10 30.97
C LYS A 887 10.16 18.36 30.50
N SER A 888 10.21 17.03 30.61
CA SER A 888 11.36 16.24 30.14
C SER A 888 11.56 16.36 28.62
N THR A 889 10.47 16.50 27.86
CA THR A 889 10.50 16.75 26.40
C THR A 889 10.92 18.17 26.03
N GLY A 890 11.09 19.06 27.01
CA GLY A 890 11.53 20.44 26.81
C GLY A 890 10.39 21.43 26.53
N LEU A 891 9.17 21.11 26.93
CA LEU A 891 8.07 22.08 26.90
C LEU A 891 8.17 23.07 28.07
N SER A 892 7.90 24.35 27.77
CA SER A 892 7.76 25.39 28.78
C SER A 892 6.47 25.26 29.60
N GLY A 893 6.44 25.92 30.76
CA GLY A 893 5.23 26.00 31.58
C GLY A 893 4.03 26.57 30.84
N ASN A 894 4.21 27.65 30.06
CA ASN A 894 3.13 28.26 29.27
C ASN A 894 2.54 27.29 28.23
N PHE A 895 3.38 26.47 27.60
CA PHE A 895 2.90 25.46 26.65
C PHE A 895 2.12 24.36 27.39
N ILE A 896 2.61 23.91 28.55
CA ILE A 896 1.89 22.93 29.37
C ILE A 896 0.54 23.49 29.86
N ASP A 897 0.48 24.74 30.29
CA ASP A 897 -0.76 25.42 30.68
C ASP A 897 -1.75 25.51 29.52
N TYR A 898 -1.26 25.77 28.30
CA TYR A 898 -2.09 25.68 27.10
C TYR A 898 -2.62 24.26 26.88
N LEU A 899 -1.78 23.24 27.05
CA LEU A 899 -2.19 21.84 26.89
C LEU A 899 -3.18 21.37 27.96
N ARG A 900 -3.20 21.97 29.16
CA ARG A 900 -4.25 21.74 30.17
C ARG A 900 -5.63 22.19 29.69
N THR A 901 -5.72 23.07 28.70
CA THR A 901 -7.01 23.44 28.08
C THR A 901 -7.55 22.36 27.14
N TRP A 902 -6.74 21.34 26.81
CA TRP A 902 -7.14 20.24 25.95
C TRP A 902 -7.66 19.08 26.80
N GLU A 903 -8.87 18.64 26.50
CA GLU A 903 -9.52 17.54 27.21
C GLU A 903 -8.62 16.29 27.25
N ALA A 904 -8.40 15.77 28.46
CA ALA A 904 -7.63 14.56 28.74
C ALA A 904 -6.20 14.54 28.16
N PHE A 905 -5.52 15.70 28.09
CA PHE A 905 -4.13 15.76 27.62
C PHE A 905 -3.09 15.67 28.74
N VAL A 906 -3.26 16.44 29.82
CA VAL A 906 -2.35 16.47 30.98
C VAL A 906 -3.07 15.88 32.17
N VAL A 907 -2.40 15.05 32.97
CA VAL A 907 -2.94 14.54 34.24
C VAL A 907 -3.12 15.72 35.20
N ASP A 908 -4.33 15.84 35.76
CA ASP A 908 -4.71 16.92 36.70
C ASP A 908 -3.87 16.91 37.98
#